data_AF-A0A4Q3VFR9-F1
#
_entry.id   AF-A0A4Q3VFR9-F1
#
_cell.length_a   1.000
_cell.length_b   1.000
_cell.length_c   1.000
_cell.angle_alpha   90.00
_cell.angle_beta   90.00
_cell.angle_gamma   90.00
#
_symmetry.space_group_name_H-M   'P 1'
#
loop_
_entity.id
_entity.type
_entity.pdbx_description
1 polymer ?
#
loop_
_entity_poly.entity_id
_entity_poly.type
_entity_poly.pdbx_seq_one_letter_code
_entity_poly.pdbx_strand_id
1 'polypeptide(L)'
;MGGAKNPIVASQLQTTESFRLADARRVQDIRDQLLATPVDPAKIDAAVAAKANELKKPATAIRVDDLFADPTKIPVELKGIPQASVQRYLAKNKVPITKYDITGGDIIFSEQAKDFNFIPEDTFEVGNQLALDLSTAKASDLKGYSKVTDPNDPEFPQLQYATLDPTEATGSPKSRYITIGERLLKAGDQRLVVRQMTINVEQPPQPATPNSPAFPGRKTDLKGKWFGPVALKALDDQLSEYRKSIEVNKFKGGITVDRTVPVDVYANHDGKIIVTIPSDVPRSYELAQTFALTYYPMAVKELEAIQNEAQAGRASAMPPPQRVEVGLSQTHVVQWWQFVLAFAVGLVLALAIEKLTEYYVSTHRRPTQEVAGVSSAGAAPMIIQGFAYACESSAMMVVLIVLALLCPLFIFPAALYGGYALPLFGVALVGLGLLSTTAYVLAMDTFGPISDNAQGVYEMSGAAETNAKGAKIVSHLDAAGNTTKALTKGFAIATAVVASIALFHSYLDSTKLSEIGLKLDVPEIFLGLLIGGAAPFLFSAFAINAVGRSAFRLIHEVRRQFREDPGIMLGTSRPDYARCVAIVTEAAQRELVGPGILAIALPVAVGFGFSIGKAPISIDGGLYNLTGAQALGGFLAGTILSGQLLAVMLANAGGMWDNAKKLIEDGNFGGKGSENHKASVVCDTVGDPFKDTAG
;
A
#
# COMPACT_ATOMS: atom_id res chain seq x y z
N MET A 1 -13.50 61.96 -2.18
CA MET A 1 -14.65 61.34 -1.47
C MET A 1 -15.45 60.59 -2.52
N GLY A 2 -15.30 59.30 -2.74
CA GLY A 2 -15.45 58.20 -1.77
C GLY A 2 -16.73 57.42 -2.16
N GLY A 3 -16.81 56.95 -3.41
CA GLY A 3 -17.96 56.20 -3.92
C GLY A 3 -17.81 54.72 -3.62
N ALA A 4 -18.66 54.21 -2.72
CA ALA A 4 -18.74 52.79 -2.40
C ALA A 4 -19.20 52.00 -3.63
N LYS A 5 -18.31 51.16 -4.17
CA LYS A 5 -18.63 50.14 -5.18
C LYS A 5 -19.42 49.03 -4.48
N ASN A 6 -20.64 48.80 -4.94
CA ASN A 6 -21.47 47.67 -4.55
C ASN A 6 -21.02 46.44 -5.37
N PRO A 7 -20.32 45.42 -4.81
CA PRO A 7 -19.49 44.52 -5.62
C PRO A 7 -20.21 43.32 -6.26
N ILE A 8 -21.49 43.06 -6.00
CA ILE A 8 -21.99 41.68 -6.10
C ILE A 8 -22.95 41.40 -7.27
N VAL A 9 -23.47 42.41 -7.98
CA VAL A 9 -24.59 42.18 -8.92
C VAL A 9 -24.30 42.56 -10.38
N ALA A 10 -23.22 43.29 -10.68
CA ALA A 10 -23.14 43.99 -11.96
C ALA A 10 -22.39 43.32 -13.14
N SER A 11 -21.70 42.16 -13.05
CA SER A 11 -20.85 41.77 -14.20
C SER A 11 -20.70 40.34 -14.72
N GLN A 12 -21.11 39.21 -14.08
CA GLN A 12 -20.48 37.93 -14.52
C GLN A 12 -21.35 36.65 -14.69
N LEU A 13 -22.68 36.72 -14.80
CA LEU A 13 -23.51 35.49 -14.77
C LEU A 13 -24.37 35.19 -16.02
N GLN A 14 -24.19 35.89 -17.15
CA GLN A 14 -24.91 35.58 -18.40
C GLN A 14 -24.02 35.58 -19.65
N THR A 15 -22.89 36.28 -19.65
CA THR A 15 -21.91 36.24 -20.76
C THR A 15 -21.13 34.92 -20.78
N THR A 16 -21.03 34.25 -19.63
CA THR A 16 -20.02 33.21 -19.40
C THR A 16 -20.45 31.79 -19.78
N GLU A 17 -21.75 31.46 -19.87
CA GLU A 17 -22.17 30.09 -20.20
C GLU A 17 -21.98 29.74 -21.68
N SER A 18 -22.25 30.68 -22.58
CA SER A 18 -21.99 30.56 -24.02
C SER A 18 -20.49 30.57 -24.34
N PHE A 19 -19.69 31.32 -23.58
CA PHE A 19 -18.23 31.41 -23.73
C PHE A 19 -17.51 30.13 -23.24
N ARG A 20 -17.96 29.50 -22.15
CA ARG A 20 -17.16 28.49 -21.42
C ARG A 20 -16.97 27.11 -22.07
N LEU A 21 -17.79 26.67 -23.03
CA LEU A 21 -17.68 25.30 -23.58
C LEU A 21 -17.10 25.23 -25.00
N ALA A 22 -17.52 26.14 -25.89
CA ALA A 22 -16.99 26.21 -27.24
C ALA A 22 -15.67 27.02 -27.29
N ASP A 23 -15.53 28.06 -26.46
CA ASP A 23 -14.36 28.94 -26.50
C ASP A 23 -13.24 28.48 -25.55
N ALA A 24 -13.49 27.63 -24.56
CA ALA A 24 -12.42 27.10 -23.69
C ALA A 24 -11.39 26.25 -24.46
N ARG A 25 -11.82 25.34 -25.35
CA ARG A 25 -10.89 24.61 -26.22
C ARG A 25 -10.13 25.55 -27.17
N ARG A 26 -10.81 26.56 -27.70
CA ARG A 26 -10.19 27.57 -28.58
C ARG A 26 -9.14 28.40 -27.84
N VAL A 27 -9.40 28.78 -26.60
CA VAL A 27 -8.45 29.47 -25.71
C VAL A 27 -7.23 28.59 -25.39
N GLN A 28 -7.43 27.28 -25.18
CA GLN A 28 -6.33 26.31 -25.03
C GLN A 28 -5.48 26.21 -26.30
N ASP A 29 -6.11 26.05 -27.46
CA ASP A 29 -5.42 25.91 -28.74
C ASP A 29 -4.58 27.16 -29.07
N ILE A 30 -5.14 28.37 -28.86
CA ILE A 30 -4.40 29.62 -29.07
C ILE A 30 -3.24 29.75 -28.06
N ARG A 31 -3.45 29.41 -26.78
CA ARG A 31 -2.37 29.42 -25.78
C ARG A 31 -1.23 28.49 -26.20
N ASP A 32 -1.56 27.27 -26.62
CA ASP A 32 -0.55 26.27 -26.98
C ASP A 32 0.19 26.66 -28.27
N GLN A 33 -0.48 27.34 -29.21
CA GLN A 33 0.15 27.97 -30.37
C GLN A 33 1.07 29.14 -29.99
N LEU A 34 0.66 30.01 -29.06
CA LEU A 34 1.50 31.11 -28.55
C LEU A 34 2.75 30.57 -27.80
N LEU A 35 2.62 29.46 -27.06
CA LEU A 35 3.76 28.76 -26.45
C LEU A 35 4.74 28.20 -27.49
N ALA A 36 4.23 27.81 -28.67
CA ALA A 36 5.02 27.24 -29.75
C ALA A 36 5.61 28.28 -30.73
N THR A 37 5.25 29.56 -30.61
CA THR A 37 5.65 30.60 -31.58
C THR A 37 7.07 31.11 -31.30
N PRO A 38 8.04 30.95 -32.23
CA PRO A 38 9.37 31.51 -32.06
C PRO A 38 9.37 33.04 -32.18
N VAL A 39 10.00 33.72 -31.24
CA VAL A 39 10.11 35.19 -31.20
C VAL A 39 11.25 35.63 -32.12
N ASP A 40 10.96 36.46 -33.12
CA ASP A 40 11.97 37.03 -34.04
C ASP A 40 12.62 38.28 -33.43
N PRO A 41 13.92 38.23 -33.06
CA PRO A 41 14.63 39.35 -32.44
C PRO A 41 14.64 40.62 -33.28
N ALA A 42 14.66 40.50 -34.61
CA ALA A 42 14.80 41.64 -35.52
C ALA A 42 13.56 42.55 -35.49
N LYS A 43 12.37 41.97 -35.27
CA LYS A 43 11.12 42.74 -35.13
C LYS A 43 11.07 43.54 -33.83
N ILE A 44 11.62 42.97 -32.76
CA ILE A 44 11.67 43.64 -31.45
C ILE A 44 12.67 44.81 -31.49
N ASP A 45 13.85 44.60 -32.07
CA ASP A 45 14.84 45.67 -32.24
C ASP A 45 14.31 46.83 -33.08
N ALA A 46 13.58 46.53 -34.17
CA ALA A 46 12.95 47.54 -35.01
C ALA A 46 11.89 48.36 -34.26
N ALA A 47 11.04 47.71 -33.46
CA ALA A 47 10.03 48.38 -32.65
C ALA A 47 10.64 49.27 -31.54
N VAL A 48 11.70 48.79 -30.90
CA VAL A 48 12.47 49.55 -29.90
C VAL A 48 13.10 50.79 -30.52
N ALA A 49 13.69 50.67 -31.72
CA ALA A 49 14.28 51.79 -32.43
C ALA A 49 13.22 52.83 -32.86
N ALA A 50 12.06 52.39 -33.32
CA ALA A 50 10.95 53.26 -33.68
C ALA A 50 10.44 54.04 -32.45
N LYS A 51 10.24 53.36 -31.32
CA LYS A 51 9.76 54.00 -30.08
C LYS A 51 10.81 54.91 -29.43
N ALA A 52 12.08 54.55 -29.54
CA ALA A 52 13.22 55.39 -29.15
C ALA A 52 13.22 56.73 -29.89
N ASN A 53 12.97 56.70 -31.21
CA ASN A 53 12.84 57.90 -32.02
C ASN A 53 11.61 58.74 -31.67
N GLU A 54 10.46 58.10 -31.41
CA GLU A 54 9.23 58.79 -30.99
C GLU A 54 9.40 59.51 -29.64
N LEU A 55 10.01 58.83 -28.66
CA LEU A 55 10.20 59.35 -27.29
C LEU A 55 11.47 60.20 -27.13
N LYS A 56 12.28 60.35 -28.19
CA LYS A 56 13.59 61.02 -28.19
C LYS A 56 14.52 60.53 -27.07
N LYS A 57 14.57 59.21 -26.87
CA LYS A 57 15.43 58.55 -25.86
C LYS A 57 16.32 57.50 -26.55
N PRO A 58 17.50 57.17 -25.99
CA PRO A 58 18.33 56.10 -26.53
C PRO A 58 17.59 54.75 -26.47
N ALA A 59 17.76 53.91 -27.48
CA ALA A 59 17.11 52.59 -27.58
C ALA A 59 17.34 51.69 -26.35
N THR A 60 18.49 51.84 -25.69
CA THR A 60 18.84 51.11 -24.46
C THR A 60 18.03 51.52 -23.22
N ALA A 61 17.31 52.65 -23.28
CA ALA A 61 16.47 53.15 -22.19
C ALA A 61 14.97 52.85 -22.39
N ILE A 62 14.60 52.19 -23.49
CA ILE A 62 13.22 51.80 -23.77
C ILE A 62 12.89 50.54 -22.98
N ARG A 63 11.86 50.62 -22.13
CA ARG A 63 11.33 49.51 -21.36
C ARG A 63 10.12 48.93 -22.07
N VAL A 64 9.74 47.71 -21.69
CA VAL A 64 8.54 47.08 -22.27
C VAL A 64 7.29 47.92 -22.03
N ASP A 65 7.21 48.59 -20.89
CA ASP A 65 6.08 49.47 -20.54
C ASP A 65 5.99 50.66 -21.51
N ASP A 66 7.10 51.16 -22.03
CA ASP A 66 7.11 52.26 -23.02
C ASP A 66 6.54 51.81 -24.39
N LEU A 67 6.64 50.52 -24.72
CA LEU A 67 6.17 49.93 -25.98
C LEU A 67 4.68 49.56 -25.95
N PHE A 68 4.15 49.24 -24.76
CA PHE A 68 2.79 48.72 -24.56
C PHE A 68 1.90 49.61 -23.68
N ALA A 69 2.35 50.79 -23.26
CA ALA A 69 1.57 51.73 -22.43
C ALA A 69 0.22 52.15 -23.02
N ASP A 70 0.10 52.20 -24.35
CA ASP A 70 -1.15 52.52 -25.07
C ASP A 70 -1.48 51.36 -26.03
N PRO A 71 -2.52 50.55 -25.74
CA PRO A 71 -2.92 49.42 -26.58
C PRO A 71 -3.25 49.81 -28.04
N THR A 72 -3.63 51.06 -28.28
CA THR A 72 -3.98 51.55 -29.62
C THR A 72 -2.76 51.97 -30.45
N LYS A 73 -1.58 52.07 -29.84
CA LYS A 73 -0.33 52.55 -30.46
C LYS A 73 0.83 51.57 -30.34
N ILE A 74 0.52 50.27 -30.17
CA ILE A 74 1.52 49.21 -30.20
C ILE A 74 2.18 49.19 -31.60
N PRO A 75 3.53 49.21 -31.68
CA PRO A 75 4.26 49.10 -32.94
C PRO A 75 3.77 47.91 -33.77
N VAL A 76 3.64 48.09 -35.08
CA VAL A 76 3.08 47.07 -35.99
C VAL A 76 3.92 45.79 -35.94
N GLU A 77 5.21 45.93 -35.73
CA GLU A 77 6.20 44.86 -35.62
C GLU A 77 6.00 43.99 -34.35
N LEU A 78 5.32 44.51 -33.33
CA LEU A 78 5.03 43.82 -32.07
C LEU A 78 3.62 43.24 -31.99
N LYS A 79 2.77 43.47 -33.01
CA LYS A 79 1.42 42.91 -33.04
C LYS A 79 1.50 41.37 -33.10
N GLY A 80 0.84 40.72 -32.15
CA GLY A 80 0.85 39.25 -32.01
C GLY A 80 2.07 38.68 -31.26
N ILE A 81 3.01 39.50 -30.79
CA ILE A 81 4.10 39.06 -29.91
C ILE A 81 3.70 39.34 -28.46
N PRO A 82 3.68 38.34 -27.55
CA PRO A 82 3.34 38.55 -26.15
C PRO A 82 4.22 39.61 -25.48
N GLN A 83 3.63 40.49 -24.67
CA GLN A 83 4.38 41.56 -23.99
C GLN A 83 5.51 40.98 -23.13
N ALA A 84 5.27 39.83 -22.48
CA ALA A 84 6.26 39.10 -21.68
C ALA A 84 7.46 38.62 -22.51
N SER A 85 7.27 38.28 -23.79
CA SER A 85 8.36 37.89 -24.70
C SER A 85 9.27 39.07 -25.05
N VAL A 86 8.68 40.24 -25.27
CA VAL A 86 9.41 41.50 -25.51
C VAL A 86 10.15 41.94 -24.25
N GLN A 87 9.52 41.80 -23.08
CA GLN A 87 10.13 42.08 -21.79
C GLN A 87 11.36 41.20 -21.54
N ARG A 88 11.28 39.91 -21.87
CA ARG A 88 12.40 38.94 -21.73
C ARG A 88 13.56 39.25 -22.68
N TYR A 89 13.24 39.63 -23.92
CA TYR A 89 14.25 40.05 -24.89
C TYR A 89 15.02 41.28 -24.38
N LEU A 90 14.30 42.29 -23.89
CA LEU A 90 14.90 43.51 -23.33
C LEU A 90 15.64 43.28 -22.00
N ALA A 91 15.23 42.28 -21.20
CA ALA A 91 15.82 41.94 -19.90
C ALA A 91 17.02 40.96 -19.97
N LYS A 92 17.46 40.55 -21.17
CA LYS A 92 18.68 39.77 -21.42
C LYS A 92 18.82 38.41 -20.70
N ASN A 93 17.71 37.69 -20.44
CA ASN A 93 17.76 36.29 -19.97
C ASN A 93 16.72 35.39 -20.70
N LYS A 94 17.22 34.35 -21.38
CA LYS A 94 16.45 33.39 -22.19
C LYS A 94 15.64 32.40 -21.32
N VAL A 95 14.54 32.82 -20.71
CA VAL A 95 13.59 31.91 -20.04
C VAL A 95 12.49 31.50 -21.04
N PRO A 96 12.19 30.20 -21.24
CA PRO A 96 11.09 29.75 -22.10
C PRO A 96 9.73 30.25 -21.57
N ILE A 97 8.81 30.62 -22.45
CA ILE A 97 7.44 31.01 -22.06
C ILE A 97 6.79 29.79 -21.42
N THR A 98 6.39 29.91 -20.15
CA THR A 98 5.65 28.86 -19.49
C THR A 98 4.15 29.15 -19.61
N LYS A 99 3.34 28.12 -19.46
CA LYS A 99 1.87 28.25 -19.47
C LYS A 99 1.30 29.27 -18.47
N TYR A 100 2.08 29.68 -17.46
CA TYR A 100 1.67 30.67 -16.46
C TYR A 100 1.96 32.12 -16.86
N ASP A 101 2.72 32.33 -17.94
CA ASP A 101 3.20 33.64 -18.38
C ASP A 101 2.30 34.27 -19.46
N ILE A 102 1.39 33.50 -20.05
CA ILE A 102 0.41 33.98 -21.04
C ILE A 102 -0.77 34.59 -20.28
N THR A 103 -1.18 35.79 -20.67
CA THR A 103 -2.33 36.49 -20.08
C THR A 103 -3.55 36.43 -21.00
N GLY A 104 -4.74 36.77 -20.48
CA GLY A 104 -5.93 36.92 -21.32
C GLY A 104 -5.75 37.97 -22.42
N GLY A 105 -4.98 39.03 -22.14
CA GLY A 105 -4.64 40.06 -23.13
C GLY A 105 -3.77 39.50 -24.26
N ASP A 106 -2.77 38.66 -23.94
CA ASP A 106 -1.91 38.06 -24.97
C ASP A 106 -2.71 37.18 -25.94
N ILE A 107 -3.77 36.53 -25.48
CA ILE A 107 -4.67 35.73 -26.32
C ILE A 107 -5.55 36.63 -27.18
N ILE A 108 -6.28 37.58 -26.59
CA ILE A 108 -7.24 38.45 -27.29
C ILE A 108 -6.57 39.31 -28.37
N PHE A 109 -5.33 39.75 -28.13
CA PHE A 109 -4.58 40.59 -29.07
C PHE A 109 -3.68 39.79 -30.03
N SER A 110 -3.77 38.46 -30.03
CA SER A 110 -3.08 37.59 -31.00
C SER A 110 -3.74 37.66 -32.39
N GLU A 111 -2.98 37.42 -33.46
CA GLU A 111 -3.60 37.32 -34.80
C GLU A 111 -4.56 36.14 -34.90
N GLN A 112 -4.22 35.04 -34.23
CA GLN A 112 -5.01 33.82 -34.19
C GLN A 112 -6.38 34.05 -33.53
N ALA A 113 -6.49 34.99 -32.58
CA ALA A 113 -7.76 35.36 -31.96
C ALA A 113 -8.73 36.09 -32.89
N LYS A 114 -8.25 36.73 -33.97
CA LYS A 114 -9.11 37.42 -34.94
C LYS A 114 -10.00 36.44 -35.72
N ASP A 115 -9.50 35.23 -35.98
CA ASP A 115 -10.25 34.18 -36.67
C ASP A 115 -11.44 33.65 -35.83
N PHE A 116 -11.46 33.98 -34.53
CA PHE A 116 -12.48 33.53 -33.58
C PHE A 116 -13.40 34.66 -33.07
N ASN A 117 -13.31 35.87 -33.63
CA ASN A 117 -14.14 37.04 -33.26
C ASN A 117 -14.05 37.47 -31.79
N PHE A 118 -12.94 37.21 -31.10
CA PHE A 118 -12.74 37.73 -29.75
C PHE A 118 -12.60 39.26 -29.74
N ILE A 119 -13.27 39.93 -28.79
CA ILE A 119 -13.23 41.39 -28.64
C ILE A 119 -12.43 41.80 -27.38
N PRO A 120 -11.87 43.02 -27.32
CA PRO A 120 -11.07 43.49 -26.17
C PRO A 120 -11.76 43.32 -24.81
N GLU A 121 -13.08 43.47 -24.77
CA GLU A 121 -13.92 43.30 -23.59
C GLU A 121 -13.92 41.86 -23.03
N ASP A 122 -13.58 40.85 -23.84
CA ASP A 122 -13.51 39.44 -23.44
C ASP A 122 -12.22 39.10 -22.67
N THR A 123 -11.26 40.03 -22.62
CA THR A 123 -9.93 39.84 -21.98
C THR A 123 -10.03 39.31 -20.55
N PHE A 124 -11.02 39.79 -19.80
CA PHE A 124 -11.25 39.35 -18.43
C PHE A 124 -11.81 37.91 -18.37
N GLU A 125 -12.71 37.53 -19.27
CA GLU A 125 -13.30 36.19 -19.32
C GLU A 125 -12.29 35.14 -19.82
N VAL A 126 -11.50 35.47 -20.86
CA VAL A 126 -10.38 34.64 -21.34
C VAL A 126 -9.32 34.46 -20.26
N GLY A 127 -8.97 35.53 -19.53
CA GLY A 127 -8.02 35.46 -18.42
C GLY A 127 -8.49 34.52 -17.30
N ASN A 128 -9.78 34.54 -16.97
CA ASN A 128 -10.36 33.60 -15.99
C ASN A 128 -10.37 32.17 -16.49
N GLN A 129 -10.69 31.93 -17.77
CA GLN A 129 -10.67 30.59 -18.35
C GLN A 129 -9.25 29.99 -18.34
N LEU A 130 -8.25 30.81 -18.63
CA LEU A 130 -6.84 30.43 -18.56
C LEU A 130 -6.43 30.00 -17.15
N ALA A 131 -6.87 30.77 -16.14
CA ALA A 131 -6.65 30.44 -14.73
C ALA A 131 -7.35 29.14 -14.32
N LEU A 132 -8.58 28.92 -14.81
CA LEU A 132 -9.36 27.70 -14.59
C LEU A 132 -8.67 26.46 -15.19
N ASP A 133 -8.20 26.53 -16.43
CA ASP A 133 -7.45 25.45 -17.08
C ASP A 133 -6.12 25.14 -16.39
N LEU A 134 -5.41 26.17 -15.95
CA LEU A 134 -4.19 26.00 -15.16
C LEU A 134 -4.50 25.41 -13.78
N SER A 135 -5.75 25.55 -13.31
CA SER A 135 -6.25 25.04 -12.04
C SER A 135 -7.01 23.71 -12.14
N THR A 136 -7.27 23.15 -13.33
CA THR A 136 -7.96 21.86 -13.43
C THR A 136 -7.15 20.82 -12.69
N ALA A 137 -7.67 20.41 -11.54
CA ALA A 137 -7.08 19.40 -10.69
C ALA A 137 -6.85 18.13 -11.53
N LYS A 138 -5.59 17.73 -11.69
CA LYS A 138 -5.31 16.33 -11.96
C LYS A 138 -5.93 15.54 -10.82
N ALA A 139 -6.51 14.37 -11.10
CA ALA A 139 -6.80 13.42 -10.04
C ALA A 139 -5.48 13.08 -9.36
N SER A 140 -5.23 13.67 -8.18
CA SER A 140 -4.06 13.36 -7.39
C SER A 140 -4.25 11.97 -6.79
N ASP A 141 -3.31 11.06 -7.06
CA ASP A 141 -3.26 9.77 -6.38
C ASP A 141 -2.96 10.02 -4.90
N LEU A 142 -3.85 9.58 -4.01
CA LEU A 142 -3.69 9.73 -2.56
C LEU A 142 -2.80 8.63 -1.96
N LYS A 143 -2.17 7.80 -2.79
CA LYS A 143 -1.17 6.84 -2.33
C LYS A 143 -0.06 7.55 -1.54
N GLY A 144 0.20 7.05 -0.32
CA GLY A 144 1.19 7.64 0.60
C GLY A 144 0.69 8.84 1.41
N TYR A 145 -0.59 9.24 1.25
CA TYR A 145 -1.21 10.26 2.07
C TYR A 145 -2.06 9.63 3.19
N SER A 146 -1.96 10.21 4.38
CA SER A 146 -2.81 9.88 5.52
C SER A 146 -3.86 10.96 5.73
N LYS A 147 -5.07 10.56 6.11
CA LYS A 147 -6.12 11.50 6.49
C LYS A 147 -5.74 12.13 7.81
N VAL A 148 -5.69 13.46 7.85
CA VAL A 148 -5.36 14.22 9.05
C VAL A 148 -6.64 14.80 9.65
N THR A 149 -6.81 14.63 10.95
CA THR A 149 -7.93 15.25 11.69
C THR A 149 -7.47 16.19 12.80
N ASP A 150 -6.23 16.06 13.27
CA ASP A 150 -5.64 16.93 14.28
C ASP A 150 -4.80 18.03 13.60
N PRO A 151 -5.09 19.33 13.81
CA PRO A 151 -4.27 20.42 13.30
C PRO A 151 -2.81 20.43 13.80
N ASN A 152 -2.52 19.72 14.90
CA ASN A 152 -1.20 19.66 15.52
C ASN A 152 -0.59 18.26 15.52
N ASP A 153 -0.97 17.42 14.56
CA ASP A 153 -0.44 16.06 14.43
C ASP A 153 1.10 16.07 14.32
N PRO A 154 1.83 15.46 15.28
CA PRO A 154 3.30 15.46 15.27
C PRO A 154 3.89 14.62 14.13
N GLU A 155 3.10 13.72 13.53
CA GLU A 155 3.52 12.92 12.37
C GLU A 155 3.67 13.78 11.10
N PHE A 156 2.94 14.90 11.03
CA PHE A 156 2.87 15.79 9.87
C PHE A 156 3.27 17.24 10.23
N PRO A 157 4.58 17.54 10.40
CA PRO A 157 5.06 18.85 10.83
C PRO A 157 4.68 19.99 9.87
N GLN A 158 4.39 19.68 8.61
CA GLN A 158 3.90 20.64 7.62
C GLN A 158 2.57 21.29 8.01
N LEU A 159 1.79 20.71 8.92
CA LEU A 159 0.57 21.33 9.43
C LEU A 159 0.86 22.63 10.21
N GLN A 160 2.09 22.80 10.69
CA GLN A 160 2.55 23.99 11.41
C GLN A 160 3.07 25.10 10.48
N TYR A 161 3.04 24.89 9.16
CA TYR A 161 3.43 25.89 8.18
C TYR A 161 2.50 27.09 8.16
N ALA A 162 3.05 28.27 7.88
CA ALA A 162 2.31 29.52 7.94
C ALA A 162 1.37 29.73 6.75
N THR A 163 0.18 30.24 6.99
CA THR A 163 -0.79 30.67 5.97
C THR A 163 -1.47 31.97 6.40
N LEU A 164 -2.03 32.71 5.46
CA LEU A 164 -2.72 33.97 5.72
C LEU A 164 -4.02 33.73 6.53
N ASP A 165 -4.27 34.58 7.52
CA ASP A 165 -5.52 34.56 8.28
C ASP A 165 -6.66 35.14 7.41
N PRO A 166 -7.68 34.33 7.06
CA PRO A 166 -8.79 34.79 6.22
C PRO A 166 -9.71 35.81 6.90
N THR A 167 -9.60 35.98 8.22
CA THR A 167 -10.44 36.91 9.00
C THR A 167 -9.89 38.34 9.00
N GLU A 168 -8.75 38.55 8.37
CA GLU A 168 -8.12 39.86 8.29
C GLU A 168 -8.85 40.78 7.29
N ALA A 169 -9.13 42.01 7.70
CA ALA A 169 -9.74 43.01 6.83
C ALA A 169 -8.78 43.41 5.70
N THR A 170 -9.29 43.43 4.47
CA THR A 170 -8.57 43.91 3.28
C THR A 170 -8.08 45.34 3.49
N GLY A 171 -6.76 45.54 3.49
CA GLY A 171 -6.12 46.86 3.67
C GLY A 171 -5.38 47.08 5.00
N SER A 172 -5.25 46.04 5.84
CA SER A 172 -4.43 46.11 7.05
C SER A 172 -2.93 46.25 6.71
N PRO A 173 -2.17 47.11 7.42
CA PRO A 173 -0.76 47.38 7.11
C PRO A 173 0.18 46.20 7.40
N LYS A 174 -0.28 45.19 8.16
CA LYS A 174 0.51 44.01 8.52
C LYS A 174 -0.37 42.77 8.47
N SER A 175 -0.07 41.88 7.51
CA SER A 175 -0.76 40.59 7.37
C SER A 175 -0.57 39.69 8.59
N ARG A 176 -1.65 39.10 9.08
CA ARG A 176 -1.63 38.11 10.15
C ARG A 176 -1.53 36.71 9.58
N TYR A 177 -0.68 35.87 10.18
CA TYR A 177 -0.50 34.49 9.79
C TYR A 177 -0.99 33.52 10.88
N ILE A 178 -1.55 32.40 10.46
CA ILE A 178 -1.96 31.26 11.29
C ILE A 178 -1.32 29.98 10.73
N THR A 179 -1.43 28.86 11.42
CA THR A 179 -0.94 27.58 10.88
C THR A 179 -1.90 27.03 9.82
N ILE A 180 -1.36 26.28 8.86
CA ILE A 180 -2.16 25.66 7.80
C ILE A 180 -3.08 24.56 8.36
N GLY A 181 -2.64 23.85 9.40
CA GLY A 181 -3.45 22.91 10.18
C GLY A 181 -4.66 23.60 10.80
N GLU A 182 -4.45 24.74 11.49
CA GLU A 182 -5.55 25.54 12.03
C GLU A 182 -6.48 26.06 10.92
N ARG A 183 -5.96 26.42 9.75
CA ARG A 183 -6.78 26.91 8.64
C ARG A 183 -7.64 25.83 8.00
N LEU A 184 -7.12 24.62 7.88
CA LEU A 184 -7.76 23.51 7.16
C LEU A 184 -8.66 22.65 8.05
N LEU A 185 -8.27 22.43 9.31
CA LEU A 185 -8.89 21.48 10.23
C LEU A 185 -9.73 22.16 11.34
N LYS A 186 -10.00 23.46 11.21
CA LYS A 186 -10.87 24.20 12.12
C LYS A 186 -12.27 23.57 12.15
N ALA A 187 -12.72 23.17 13.34
CA ALA A 187 -14.03 22.58 13.55
C ALA A 187 -15.17 23.62 13.57
N GLY A 188 -16.42 23.15 13.58
CA GLY A 188 -17.61 23.98 13.69
C GLY A 188 -17.87 24.87 12.46
N ASP A 189 -18.20 26.13 12.71
CA ASP A 189 -18.58 27.11 11.67
C ASP A 189 -17.43 27.50 10.73
N GLN A 190 -16.18 27.19 11.08
CA GLN A 190 -15.01 27.48 10.27
C GLN A 190 -14.56 26.29 9.41
N ARG A 191 -15.25 25.15 9.50
CA ARG A 191 -14.93 23.96 8.72
C ARG A 191 -15.10 24.22 7.23
N LEU A 192 -14.19 23.68 6.43
CA LEU A 192 -14.28 23.76 4.99
C LEU A 192 -15.34 22.79 4.45
N VAL A 193 -16.19 23.29 3.55
CA VAL A 193 -17.25 22.53 2.91
C VAL A 193 -17.34 22.87 1.42
N VAL A 194 -17.98 21.98 0.68
CA VAL A 194 -18.51 22.26 -0.66
C VAL A 194 -20.03 22.17 -0.58
N ARG A 195 -20.74 23.16 -1.14
CA ARG A 195 -22.20 23.20 -1.17
C ARG A 195 -22.75 23.17 -2.58
N GLN A 196 -23.79 22.38 -2.78
CA GLN A 196 -24.62 22.43 -3.96
C GLN A 196 -25.71 23.49 -3.76
N MET A 197 -25.87 24.38 -4.73
CA MET A 197 -26.85 25.46 -4.67
C MET A 197 -27.62 25.58 -5.98
N THR A 198 -28.84 26.06 -5.83
CA THR A 198 -29.69 26.49 -6.94
C THR A 198 -29.96 27.98 -6.80
N ILE A 199 -29.60 28.75 -7.83
CA ILE A 199 -29.74 30.21 -7.91
C ILE A 199 -30.71 30.51 -9.05
N ASN A 200 -31.88 31.06 -8.71
CA ASN A 200 -32.85 31.52 -9.71
C ASN A 200 -33.19 32.97 -9.38
N VAL A 201 -32.60 33.93 -10.08
CA VAL A 201 -32.77 35.36 -9.82
C VAL A 201 -33.05 36.09 -11.12
N GLU A 202 -34.12 36.88 -11.13
CA GLU A 202 -34.53 37.72 -12.25
C GLU A 202 -34.48 39.19 -11.84
N GLN A 203 -33.53 39.91 -12.43
CA GLN A 203 -33.35 41.34 -12.30
C GLN A 203 -34.24 42.07 -13.32
N PRO A 204 -35.12 42.99 -12.88
CA PRO A 204 -35.94 43.77 -13.79
C PRO A 204 -35.08 44.79 -14.56
N PRO A 205 -35.47 45.16 -15.80
CA PRO A 205 -34.78 46.17 -16.58
C PRO A 205 -34.80 47.52 -15.85
N GLN A 206 -33.65 48.20 -15.81
CA GLN A 206 -33.54 49.53 -15.20
C GLN A 206 -33.53 50.62 -16.28
N PRO A 207 -34.40 51.65 -16.18
CA PRO A 207 -34.41 52.76 -17.11
C PRO A 207 -33.16 53.63 -16.95
N ALA A 208 -32.77 54.33 -18.02
CA ALA A 208 -31.62 55.24 -17.99
C ALA A 208 -31.84 56.38 -16.97
N THR A 209 -30.78 56.73 -16.24
CA THR A 209 -30.73 57.91 -15.37
C THR A 209 -29.71 58.92 -15.92
N PRO A 210 -29.72 60.19 -15.49
CA PRO A 210 -28.80 61.21 -16.00
C PRO A 210 -27.30 60.85 -15.89
N ASN A 211 -26.95 59.92 -15.00
CA ASN A 211 -25.58 59.48 -14.74
C ASN A 211 -25.33 58.00 -15.12
N SER A 212 -26.29 57.28 -15.71
CA SER A 212 -26.12 55.86 -16.05
C SER A 212 -27.03 55.41 -17.20
N PRO A 213 -26.52 54.64 -18.18
CA PRO A 213 -27.33 54.11 -19.30
C PRO A 213 -28.39 53.11 -18.82
N ALA A 214 -29.38 52.83 -19.67
CA ALA A 214 -30.39 51.82 -19.38
C ALA A 214 -29.75 50.42 -19.32
N PHE A 215 -30.10 49.63 -18.31
CA PHE A 215 -29.64 48.25 -18.18
C PHE A 215 -30.77 47.28 -18.53
N PRO A 216 -30.54 46.36 -19.49
CA PRO A 216 -31.51 45.30 -19.78
C PRO A 216 -31.68 44.38 -18.56
N GLY A 217 -32.89 43.84 -18.38
CA GLY A 217 -33.15 42.89 -17.31
C GLY A 217 -32.32 41.62 -17.49
N ARG A 218 -31.87 41.01 -16.39
CA ARG A 218 -30.98 39.84 -16.38
C ARG A 218 -31.66 38.69 -15.68
N LYS A 219 -31.67 37.49 -16.29
CA LYS A 219 -32.17 36.27 -15.65
C LYS A 219 -31.02 35.28 -15.44
N THR A 220 -30.75 34.94 -14.19
CA THR A 220 -29.76 33.94 -13.79
C THR A 220 -30.50 32.71 -13.31
N ASP A 221 -30.30 31.58 -13.97
CA ASP A 221 -30.90 30.28 -13.61
C ASP A 221 -29.80 29.21 -13.58
N LEU A 222 -29.24 28.99 -12.39
CA LEU A 222 -28.19 28.01 -12.13
C LEU A 222 -28.77 26.93 -11.23
N LYS A 223 -28.99 25.73 -11.78
CA LYS A 223 -29.56 24.60 -11.03
C LYS A 223 -28.47 23.63 -10.57
N GLY A 224 -28.43 23.36 -9.26
CA GLY A 224 -27.60 22.32 -8.67
C GLY A 224 -26.09 22.48 -8.88
N LYS A 225 -25.58 23.72 -8.93
CA LYS A 225 -24.15 24.02 -9.09
C LYS A 225 -23.41 23.88 -7.78
N TRP A 226 -22.16 23.43 -7.82
CA TRP A 226 -21.33 23.23 -6.63
C TRP A 226 -20.37 24.39 -6.42
N PHE A 227 -20.25 24.84 -5.17
CA PHE A 227 -19.43 25.97 -4.73
C PHE A 227 -18.56 25.56 -3.53
N GLY A 228 -17.26 25.86 -3.59
CA GLY A 228 -16.28 25.57 -2.53
C GLY A 228 -14.93 25.09 -3.10
N PRO A 229 -13.98 24.66 -2.25
CA PRO A 229 -14.04 24.63 -0.79
C PRO A 229 -14.13 26.02 -0.16
N VAL A 230 -14.93 26.19 0.89
CA VAL A 230 -15.04 27.46 1.63
C VAL A 230 -15.46 27.20 3.07
N ALA A 231 -15.09 28.10 3.98
CA ALA A 231 -15.52 28.01 5.37
C ALA A 231 -17.06 28.15 5.47
N LEU A 232 -17.70 27.27 6.24
CA LEU A 232 -19.15 27.20 6.38
C LEU A 232 -19.79 28.56 6.69
N LYS A 233 -19.26 29.27 7.69
CA LYS A 233 -19.73 30.59 8.12
C LYS A 233 -19.59 31.66 7.06
N ALA A 234 -18.43 31.72 6.41
CA ALA A 234 -18.16 32.73 5.39
C ALA A 234 -19.17 32.61 4.23
N LEU A 235 -19.51 31.37 3.87
CA LEU A 235 -20.52 31.11 2.85
C LEU A 235 -21.94 31.44 3.34
N ASP A 236 -22.27 31.11 4.60
CA ASP A 236 -23.57 31.47 5.19
C ASP A 236 -23.76 33.00 5.27
N ASP A 237 -22.72 33.74 5.65
CA ASP A 237 -22.70 35.21 5.70
C ASP A 237 -22.88 35.81 4.29
N GLN A 238 -22.14 35.30 3.30
CA GLN A 238 -22.29 35.71 1.90
C GLN A 238 -23.70 35.45 1.36
N LEU A 239 -24.28 34.29 1.64
CA LEU A 239 -25.64 33.96 1.23
C LEU A 239 -26.68 34.86 1.91
N SER A 240 -26.45 35.22 3.17
CA SER A 240 -27.31 36.14 3.91
C SER A 240 -27.30 37.54 3.29
N GLU A 241 -26.11 38.06 2.97
CA GLU A 241 -25.98 39.34 2.25
C GLU A 241 -26.63 39.29 0.87
N TYR A 242 -26.45 38.19 0.14
CA TYR A 242 -27.04 38.06 -1.18
C TYR A 242 -28.57 38.03 -1.12
N ARG A 243 -29.15 37.29 -0.17
CA ARG A 243 -30.61 37.28 0.06
C ARG A 243 -31.14 38.66 0.42
N LYS A 244 -30.47 39.40 1.31
CA LYS A 244 -30.81 40.79 1.61
C LYS A 244 -30.75 41.67 0.36
N SER A 245 -29.76 41.47 -0.51
CA SER A 245 -29.64 42.24 -1.75
C SER A 245 -30.78 41.95 -2.74
N ILE A 246 -31.26 40.71 -2.83
CA ILE A 246 -32.42 40.33 -3.65
C ILE A 246 -33.68 41.05 -3.15
N GLU A 247 -33.89 41.08 -1.83
CA GLU A 247 -35.02 41.77 -1.20
C GLU A 247 -34.97 43.28 -1.40
N VAL A 248 -33.82 43.91 -1.12
CA VAL A 248 -33.63 45.37 -1.24
C VAL A 248 -33.83 45.84 -2.68
N ASN A 249 -33.31 45.10 -3.66
CA ASN A 249 -33.40 45.46 -5.07
C ASN A 249 -34.68 44.95 -5.76
N LYS A 250 -35.58 44.28 -5.02
CA LYS A 250 -36.85 43.71 -5.52
C LYS A 250 -36.67 42.77 -6.72
N PHE A 251 -35.59 41.98 -6.74
CA PHE A 251 -35.40 40.94 -7.74
C PHE A 251 -36.37 39.78 -7.49
N LYS A 252 -36.82 39.09 -8.54
CA LYS A 252 -37.68 37.91 -8.40
C LYS A 252 -36.81 36.66 -8.24
N GLY A 253 -37.23 35.72 -7.38
CA GLY A 253 -36.55 34.45 -7.17
C GLY A 253 -35.71 34.39 -5.88
N GLY A 254 -34.71 33.50 -5.80
CA GLY A 254 -33.92 33.26 -4.60
C GLY A 254 -32.78 32.25 -4.76
N ILE A 255 -32.09 31.97 -3.64
CA ILE A 255 -30.99 31.01 -3.55
C ILE A 255 -31.31 29.93 -2.53
N THR A 256 -31.28 28.68 -2.96
CA THR A 256 -31.42 27.49 -2.10
C THR A 256 -30.09 26.74 -2.01
N VAL A 257 -29.83 26.18 -0.83
CA VAL A 257 -28.73 25.23 -0.60
C VAL A 257 -29.34 23.84 -0.65
N ASP A 258 -28.92 23.04 -1.63
CA ASP A 258 -29.50 21.73 -1.89
C ASP A 258 -28.74 20.63 -1.11
N ARG A 259 -27.42 20.75 -1.01
CA ARG A 259 -26.55 19.77 -0.33
C ARG A 259 -25.30 20.43 0.25
N THR A 260 -24.81 19.94 1.39
CA THR A 260 -23.51 20.34 1.97
C THR A 260 -22.65 19.10 2.18
N VAL A 261 -21.41 19.12 1.69
CA VAL A 261 -20.44 18.02 1.78
C VAL A 261 -19.17 18.54 2.46
N PRO A 262 -18.65 17.87 3.50
CA PRO A 262 -17.37 18.24 4.11
C PRO A 262 -16.21 17.93 3.16
N VAL A 263 -15.11 18.68 3.28
CA VAL A 263 -13.84 18.31 2.64
C VAL A 263 -12.96 17.56 3.62
N ASP A 264 -12.13 16.66 3.10
CA ASP A 264 -11.16 15.91 3.89
C ASP A 264 -9.75 16.42 3.61
N VAL A 265 -8.90 16.45 4.63
CA VAL A 265 -7.51 16.90 4.52
C VAL A 265 -6.59 15.70 4.63
N TYR A 266 -5.64 15.65 3.70
CA TYR A 266 -4.66 14.59 3.58
C TYR A 266 -3.26 15.18 3.58
N ALA A 267 -2.32 14.53 4.26
CA ALA A 267 -0.92 14.94 4.31
C ALA A 267 -0.02 13.71 4.07
N ASN A 268 1.14 13.91 3.45
CA ASN A 268 2.12 12.84 3.26
C ASN A 268 3.46 13.18 3.95
N HIS A 269 4.37 12.22 4.03
CA HIS A 269 5.68 12.46 4.66
C HIS A 269 6.63 13.33 3.83
N ASP A 270 6.32 13.61 2.56
CA ASP A 270 7.07 14.54 1.70
C ASP A 270 6.76 16.02 1.99
N GLY A 271 5.93 16.31 3.00
CA GLY A 271 5.55 17.67 3.37
C GLY A 271 4.45 18.29 2.49
N LYS A 272 3.74 17.49 1.70
CA LYS A 272 2.61 17.96 0.88
C LYS A 272 1.28 17.83 1.62
N ILE A 273 0.36 18.72 1.28
CA ILE A 273 -1.00 18.76 1.82
C ILE A 273 -1.98 18.81 0.65
N ILE A 274 -2.97 17.92 0.69
CA ILE A 274 -4.05 17.85 -0.29
C ILE A 274 -5.38 18.01 0.45
N VAL A 275 -6.23 18.90 -0.03
CA VAL A 275 -7.65 18.97 0.35
C VAL A 275 -8.44 18.18 -0.66
N THR A 276 -9.23 17.22 -0.22
CA THR A 276 -10.01 16.36 -1.09
C THR A 276 -11.49 16.64 -0.96
N ILE A 277 -12.16 16.66 -2.10
CA ILE A 277 -13.61 16.73 -2.19
C ILE A 277 -14.11 15.33 -2.56
N PRO A 278 -15.13 14.79 -1.86
CA PRO A 278 -15.73 13.52 -2.23
C PRO A 278 -16.16 13.46 -3.70
N SER A 279 -15.83 12.36 -4.38
CA SER A 279 -16.04 12.18 -5.84
C SER A 279 -17.50 12.08 -6.28
N ASP A 280 -18.44 11.96 -5.35
CA ASP A 280 -19.88 12.08 -5.62
C ASP A 280 -20.29 13.55 -5.90
N VAL A 281 -19.37 14.49 -5.73
CA VAL A 281 -19.43 15.85 -6.29
C VAL A 281 -18.94 15.82 -7.74
N PRO A 282 -19.78 16.18 -8.74
CA PRO A 282 -19.40 16.22 -10.15
C PRO A 282 -18.19 17.12 -10.40
N ARG A 283 -17.30 16.72 -11.34
CA ARG A 283 -16.10 17.49 -11.74
C ARG A 283 -16.39 18.93 -12.19
N SER A 284 -17.63 19.22 -12.59
CA SER A 284 -18.11 20.56 -12.90
C SER A 284 -18.51 21.34 -11.64
N TYR A 285 -17.62 21.39 -10.65
CA TYR A 285 -17.74 22.38 -9.57
C TYR A 285 -17.16 23.68 -10.12
N GLU A 286 -17.96 24.74 -10.11
CA GLU A 286 -17.40 26.06 -10.33
C GLU A 286 -16.58 26.34 -9.06
N LEU A 287 -15.25 26.36 -9.20
CA LEU A 287 -14.43 27.06 -8.22
C LEU A 287 -15.06 28.44 -8.11
N ALA A 288 -15.81 28.70 -7.04
CA ALA A 288 -15.98 30.05 -6.56
C ALA A 288 -14.56 30.62 -6.60
N GLN A 289 -14.37 31.75 -7.28
CA GLN A 289 -13.10 32.34 -7.75
C GLN A 289 -12.07 32.65 -6.63
N THR A 290 -12.01 31.88 -5.54
CA THR A 290 -11.54 32.33 -4.24
C THR A 290 -10.87 31.25 -3.38
N PHE A 291 -10.85 29.96 -3.76
CA PHE A 291 -10.06 28.97 -3.01
C PHE A 291 -8.66 28.76 -3.61
N ALA A 292 -7.88 29.83 -3.73
CA ALA A 292 -6.44 29.73 -3.90
C ALA A 292 -5.80 29.70 -2.50
N LEU A 293 -5.91 28.56 -1.81
CA LEU A 293 -5.27 28.42 -0.49
C LEU A 293 -3.77 28.22 -0.68
N THR A 294 -2.99 29.09 -0.05
CA THR A 294 -1.54 29.05 -0.09
C THR A 294 -0.92 28.94 1.30
N TYR A 295 0.28 28.38 1.39
CA TYR A 295 1.07 28.30 2.61
C TYR A 295 2.54 28.55 2.32
N TYR A 296 3.28 28.92 3.36
CA TYR A 296 4.73 29.11 3.33
C TYR A 296 5.36 27.97 4.12
N PRO A 297 6.33 27.22 3.57
CA PRO A 297 6.92 26.04 4.22
C PRO A 297 7.89 26.43 5.34
N MET A 298 7.40 27.17 6.33
CA MET A 298 8.11 27.69 7.50
C MET A 298 7.12 28.04 8.60
N ALA A 299 7.61 28.19 9.84
CA ALA A 299 6.75 28.48 10.98
C ALA A 299 6.19 29.91 10.93
N VAL A 300 5.02 30.13 11.55
CA VAL A 300 4.36 31.44 11.65
C VAL A 300 5.31 32.53 12.16
N LYS A 301 6.04 32.24 13.24
CA LYS A 301 6.97 33.21 13.86
C LYS A 301 8.13 33.61 12.94
N GLU A 302 8.61 32.67 12.12
CA GLU A 302 9.72 32.91 11.17
C GLU A 302 9.24 33.82 10.03
N LEU A 303 8.04 33.55 9.49
CA LEU A 303 7.46 34.37 8.43
C LEU A 303 7.12 35.79 8.92
N GLU A 304 6.60 35.92 10.14
CA GLU A 304 6.34 37.23 10.76
C GLU A 304 7.63 38.03 10.98
N ALA A 305 8.74 37.39 11.34
CA ALA A 305 10.03 38.04 11.46
C ALA A 305 10.51 38.60 10.10
N ILE A 306 10.42 37.80 9.04
CA ILE A 306 10.76 38.21 7.67
C ILE A 306 9.88 39.39 7.22
N GLN A 307 8.58 39.34 7.50
CA GLN A 307 7.65 40.43 7.19
C GLN A 307 8.03 41.73 7.92
N ASN A 308 8.40 41.66 9.19
CA ASN A 308 8.83 42.83 9.97
C ASN A 308 10.13 43.44 9.42
N GLU A 309 11.09 42.61 8.98
CA GLU A 309 12.33 43.06 8.37
C GLU A 309 12.11 43.71 7.00
N ALA A 310 11.23 43.12 6.18
CA ALA A 310 10.83 43.67 4.89
C ALA A 310 10.13 45.04 5.07
N GLN A 311 9.27 45.18 6.07
CA GLN A 311 8.62 46.46 6.42
C GLN A 311 9.61 47.50 6.96
N ALA A 312 10.67 47.08 7.64
CA ALA A 312 11.72 47.95 8.14
C ALA A 312 12.71 48.43 7.05
N GLY A 313 12.47 48.12 5.77
CA GLY A 313 13.31 48.54 4.64
C GLY A 313 14.66 47.81 4.57
N ARG A 314 14.85 46.76 5.38
CA ARG A 314 16.03 45.88 5.39
C ARG A 314 15.71 44.69 4.50
N ALA A 315 15.76 44.91 3.19
CA ALA A 315 15.17 44.03 2.19
C ALA A 315 15.51 42.53 2.36
N SER A 316 14.49 41.75 2.72
CA SER A 316 14.41 40.32 2.46
C SER A 316 13.11 40.10 1.69
N ALA A 317 13.19 39.56 0.47
CA ALA A 317 12.01 39.27 -0.32
C ALA A 317 11.21 38.16 0.35
N MET A 318 9.88 38.32 0.44
CA MET A 318 9.02 37.26 0.95
C MET A 318 9.24 35.97 0.14
N PRO A 319 9.38 34.80 0.79
CA PRO A 319 9.50 33.52 0.10
C PRO A 319 8.26 33.27 -0.76
N PRO A 320 8.37 32.56 -1.89
CA PRO A 320 7.21 32.25 -2.72
C PRO A 320 6.27 31.29 -1.96
N PRO A 321 4.95 31.59 -1.90
CA PRO A 321 3.99 30.69 -1.29
C PRO A 321 3.74 29.46 -2.16
N GLN A 322 3.54 28.30 -1.52
CA GLN A 322 3.08 27.07 -2.15
C GLN A 322 1.55 27.03 -2.14
N ARG A 323 0.96 26.32 -3.10
CA ARG A 323 -0.50 26.13 -3.19
C ARG A 323 -0.88 24.80 -2.54
N VAL A 324 -1.97 24.80 -1.78
CA VAL A 324 -2.60 23.55 -1.36
C VAL A 324 -3.29 22.95 -2.57
N GLU A 325 -2.96 21.69 -2.87
CA GLU A 325 -3.62 20.97 -3.95
C GLU A 325 -5.04 20.61 -3.55
N VAL A 326 -5.99 20.72 -4.49
CA VAL A 326 -7.35 20.26 -4.30
C VAL A 326 -7.57 19.04 -5.19
N GLY A 327 -7.89 17.89 -4.59
CA GLY A 327 -8.13 16.63 -5.26
C GLY A 327 -9.56 16.12 -5.11
N LEU A 328 -9.90 15.04 -5.82
CA LEU A 328 -11.14 14.29 -5.59
C LEU A 328 -10.80 12.99 -4.87
N SER A 329 -11.54 12.64 -3.82
CA SER A 329 -11.38 11.38 -3.08
C SER A 329 -12.54 10.42 -3.35
N GLN A 330 -12.23 9.14 -3.56
CA GLN A 330 -13.22 8.06 -3.56
C GLN A 330 -13.05 7.25 -2.28
N THR A 331 -14.10 7.17 -1.47
CA THR A 331 -14.11 6.35 -0.26
C THR A 331 -14.91 5.09 -0.51
N HIS A 332 -14.25 3.93 -0.41
CA HIS A 332 -14.91 2.63 -0.45
C HIS A 332 -15.09 2.11 0.97
N VAL A 333 -16.34 1.91 1.38
CA VAL A 333 -16.64 1.28 2.66
C VAL A 333 -16.46 -0.24 2.52
N VAL A 334 -15.54 -0.79 3.30
CA VAL A 334 -15.39 -2.24 3.44
C VAL A 334 -16.40 -2.73 4.46
N GLN A 335 -17.25 -3.68 4.07
CA GLN A 335 -18.26 -4.23 4.95
C GLN A 335 -17.62 -5.18 5.96
N TRP A 336 -18.04 -5.09 7.23
CA TRP A 336 -17.46 -5.89 8.32
C TRP A 336 -17.51 -7.42 8.04
N TRP A 337 -18.56 -7.89 7.35
CA TRP A 337 -18.74 -9.31 7.04
C TRP A 337 -17.69 -9.83 6.04
N GLN A 338 -17.06 -8.96 5.23
CA GLN A 338 -15.97 -9.35 4.34
C GLN A 338 -14.76 -9.83 5.15
N PHE A 339 -14.46 -9.18 6.28
CA PHE A 339 -13.40 -9.62 7.20
C PHE A 339 -13.75 -10.94 7.88
N VAL A 340 -15.01 -11.12 8.28
CA VAL A 340 -15.51 -12.40 8.83
C VAL A 340 -15.40 -13.53 7.81
N LEU A 341 -15.70 -13.26 6.54
CA LEU A 341 -15.57 -14.24 5.47
C LEU A 341 -14.11 -14.64 5.24
N ALA A 342 -13.18 -13.68 5.21
CA ALA A 342 -11.74 -13.97 5.10
C ALA A 342 -11.24 -14.83 6.29
N PHE A 343 -11.67 -14.49 7.51
CA PHE A 343 -11.39 -15.31 8.69
C PHE A 343 -11.98 -16.73 8.57
N ALA A 344 -13.23 -16.86 8.11
CA ALA A 344 -13.90 -18.15 7.95
C ALA A 344 -13.20 -19.04 6.91
N VAL A 345 -12.60 -18.47 5.86
CA VAL A 345 -11.76 -19.23 4.91
C VAL A 345 -10.58 -19.89 5.63
N GLY A 346 -9.97 -19.21 6.61
CA GLY A 346 -8.94 -19.78 7.48
C GLY A 346 -9.41 -20.99 8.28
N LEU A 347 -10.62 -20.91 8.85
CA LEU A 347 -11.22 -22.03 9.58
C LEU A 347 -11.51 -23.23 8.66
N VAL A 348 -12.01 -22.97 7.45
CA VAL A 348 -12.22 -24.03 6.44
C VAL A 348 -10.89 -24.64 6.00
N LEU A 349 -9.86 -23.81 5.81
CA LEU A 349 -8.51 -24.27 5.49
C LEU A 349 -7.97 -25.20 6.58
N ALA A 350 -8.19 -24.89 7.87
CA ALA A 350 -7.79 -25.75 8.99
C ALA A 350 -8.34 -27.19 8.83
N LEU A 351 -9.66 -27.30 8.62
CA LEU A 351 -10.33 -28.58 8.45
C LEU A 351 -9.89 -29.31 7.17
N ALA A 352 -9.65 -28.56 6.09
CA ALA A 352 -9.20 -29.12 4.83
C ALA A 352 -7.77 -29.68 4.92
N ILE A 353 -6.87 -29.01 5.64
CA ILE A 353 -5.50 -29.49 5.90
C ILE A 353 -5.56 -30.80 6.69
N GLU A 354 -6.36 -30.85 7.75
CA GLU A 354 -6.54 -32.08 8.52
C GLU A 354 -7.05 -33.22 7.64
N LYS A 355 -8.10 -33.00 6.84
CA LYS A 355 -8.65 -34.03 5.96
C LYS A 355 -7.68 -34.50 4.89
N LEU A 356 -6.88 -33.59 4.33
CA LEU A 356 -5.88 -33.92 3.33
C LEU A 356 -4.75 -34.75 3.95
N THR A 357 -4.22 -34.35 5.10
CA THR A 357 -3.18 -35.10 5.80
C THR A 357 -3.68 -36.47 6.28
N GLU A 358 -4.92 -36.54 6.79
CA GLU A 358 -5.59 -37.80 7.17
C GLU A 358 -5.65 -38.77 5.98
N TYR A 359 -5.98 -38.28 4.78
CA TYR A 359 -6.07 -39.10 3.58
C TYR A 359 -4.75 -39.80 3.23
N TYR A 360 -3.61 -39.12 3.37
CA TYR A 360 -2.30 -39.70 3.03
C TYR A 360 -1.68 -40.55 4.13
N VAL A 361 -1.98 -40.25 5.41
CA VAL A 361 -1.27 -40.87 6.52
C VAL A 361 -2.09 -41.95 7.24
N SER A 362 -3.43 -41.88 7.24
CA SER A 362 -4.27 -42.80 8.02
C SER A 362 -4.23 -44.24 7.51
N THR A 363 -4.21 -45.20 8.45
CA THR A 363 -4.29 -46.64 8.21
C THR A 363 -5.57 -47.08 7.47
N HIS A 364 -6.62 -46.27 7.48
CA HIS A 364 -7.89 -46.57 6.83
C HIS A 364 -7.99 -46.06 5.39
N ARG A 365 -6.92 -45.44 4.88
CA ARG A 365 -6.91 -44.78 3.58
C ARG A 365 -5.98 -45.48 2.61
N ARG A 366 -6.30 -45.30 1.33
CA ARG A 366 -5.65 -45.98 0.22
C ARG A 366 -4.12 -45.82 0.20
N PRO A 367 -3.53 -44.61 0.36
CA PRO A 367 -2.07 -44.45 0.26
C PRO A 367 -1.28 -45.32 1.24
N THR A 368 -1.64 -45.28 2.53
CA THR A 368 -0.99 -46.08 3.57
C THR A 368 -1.21 -47.59 3.39
N GLN A 369 -2.41 -47.99 2.97
CA GLN A 369 -2.74 -49.40 2.70
C GLN A 369 -1.94 -49.96 1.51
N GLU A 370 -1.75 -49.18 0.46
CA GLU A 370 -0.91 -49.59 -0.68
C GLU A 370 0.56 -49.69 -0.29
N VAL A 371 1.08 -48.73 0.49
CA VAL A 371 2.47 -48.79 1.01
C VAL A 371 2.67 -50.03 1.88
N ALA A 372 1.70 -50.37 2.75
CA ALA A 372 1.74 -51.61 3.51
C ALA A 372 1.66 -52.84 2.59
N GLY A 373 0.84 -52.81 1.54
CA GLY A 373 0.66 -53.92 0.60
C GLY A 373 1.93 -54.29 -0.19
N VAL A 374 2.77 -53.31 -0.52
CA VAL A 374 4.04 -53.57 -1.22
C VAL A 374 5.16 -54.09 -0.31
N SER A 375 4.90 -54.25 1.00
CA SER A 375 5.87 -54.83 1.94
C SER A 375 6.33 -56.24 1.55
N SER A 376 5.49 -57.00 0.83
CA SER A 376 5.82 -58.34 0.33
C SER A 376 7.01 -58.36 -0.63
N ALA A 377 7.32 -57.22 -1.25
CA ALA A 377 8.48 -57.06 -2.12
C ALA A 377 9.70 -56.46 -1.39
N GLY A 378 9.62 -56.23 -0.08
CA GLY A 378 10.69 -55.72 0.77
C GLY A 378 10.65 -54.20 1.00
N ALA A 379 11.67 -53.69 1.69
CA ALA A 379 11.71 -52.29 2.15
C ALA A 379 11.88 -51.28 1.00
N ALA A 380 12.63 -51.62 -0.06
CA ALA A 380 12.89 -50.67 -1.15
C ALA A 380 11.60 -50.23 -1.89
N PRO A 381 10.70 -51.14 -2.31
CA PRO A 381 9.40 -50.76 -2.87
C PRO A 381 8.54 -49.90 -1.93
N MET A 382 8.53 -50.21 -0.64
CA MET A 382 7.80 -49.42 0.37
C MET A 382 8.35 -47.98 0.50
N ILE A 383 9.67 -47.82 0.49
CA ILE A 383 10.31 -46.49 0.51
C ILE A 383 9.95 -45.73 -0.77
N ILE A 384 10.06 -46.37 -1.95
CA ILE A 384 9.75 -45.73 -3.23
C ILE A 384 8.29 -45.25 -3.26
N GLN A 385 7.34 -46.11 -2.88
CA GLN A 385 5.93 -45.75 -2.94
C GLN A 385 5.53 -44.74 -1.87
N GLY A 386 6.02 -44.88 -0.64
CA GLY A 386 5.75 -43.91 0.42
C GLY A 386 6.32 -42.53 0.10
N PHE A 387 7.53 -42.47 -0.47
CA PHE A 387 8.12 -41.21 -0.93
C PHE A 387 7.32 -40.58 -2.06
N ALA A 388 6.86 -41.37 -3.03
CA ALA A 388 6.04 -40.89 -4.14
C ALA A 388 4.72 -40.26 -3.66
N TYR A 389 3.99 -40.93 -2.77
CA TYR A 389 2.76 -40.39 -2.19
C TYR A 389 3.03 -39.17 -1.30
N ALA A 390 4.19 -39.11 -0.64
CA ALA A 390 4.57 -37.93 0.12
C ALA A 390 4.82 -36.70 -0.78
N CYS A 391 5.50 -36.87 -1.92
CA CYS A 391 5.64 -35.80 -2.91
C CYS A 391 4.28 -35.31 -3.44
N GLU A 392 3.37 -36.23 -3.73
CA GLU A 392 2.00 -35.92 -4.13
C GLU A 392 1.27 -35.11 -3.04
N SER A 393 1.31 -35.58 -1.79
CA SER A 393 0.66 -34.91 -0.66
C SER A 393 1.17 -33.48 -0.45
N SER A 394 2.46 -33.26 -0.67
CA SER A 394 3.11 -31.95 -0.56
C SER A 394 2.63 -30.97 -1.63
N ALA A 395 2.54 -31.42 -2.88
CA ALA A 395 1.99 -30.62 -3.97
C ALA A 395 0.51 -30.28 -3.73
N MET A 396 -0.29 -31.25 -3.27
CA MET A 396 -1.70 -31.03 -2.97
C MET A 396 -1.90 -30.04 -1.81
N MET A 397 -1.03 -30.05 -0.81
CA MET A 397 -1.06 -29.07 0.27
C MET A 397 -0.82 -27.65 -0.23
N VAL A 398 0.13 -27.46 -1.16
CA VAL A 398 0.37 -26.14 -1.79
C VAL A 398 -0.87 -25.67 -2.55
N VAL A 399 -1.51 -26.55 -3.34
CA VAL A 399 -2.75 -26.21 -4.06
C VAL A 399 -3.83 -25.75 -3.08
N LEU A 400 -4.00 -26.47 -1.97
CA LEU A 400 -4.99 -26.12 -0.96
C LEU A 400 -4.73 -24.74 -0.32
N ILE A 401 -3.47 -24.46 0.06
CA ILE A 401 -3.08 -23.15 0.60
C ILE A 401 -3.32 -22.05 -0.43
N VAL A 402 -2.90 -22.25 -1.68
CA VAL A 402 -3.10 -21.27 -2.76
C VAL A 402 -4.58 -20.95 -2.95
N LEU A 403 -5.46 -21.97 -3.01
CA LEU A 403 -6.90 -21.76 -3.14
C LEU A 403 -7.48 -20.92 -2.00
N ALA A 404 -7.06 -21.17 -0.76
CA ALA A 404 -7.49 -20.38 0.40
C ALA A 404 -6.96 -18.94 0.35
N LEU A 405 -5.71 -18.73 -0.08
CA LEU A 405 -5.11 -17.40 -0.16
C LEU A 405 -5.59 -16.58 -1.38
N LEU A 406 -6.15 -17.22 -2.40
CA LEU A 406 -6.86 -16.52 -3.47
C LEU A 406 -8.17 -15.89 -2.99
N CYS A 407 -8.86 -16.49 -2.01
CA CYS A 407 -10.16 -15.97 -1.54
C CYS A 407 -10.09 -14.50 -1.06
N PRO A 408 -9.14 -14.09 -0.19
CA PRO A 408 -8.95 -12.68 0.15
C PRO A 408 -8.78 -11.73 -1.03
N LEU A 409 -8.14 -12.16 -2.13
CA LEU A 409 -7.96 -11.35 -3.34
C LEU A 409 -9.29 -11.04 -4.02
N PHE A 410 -10.27 -11.95 -3.92
CA PHE A 410 -11.62 -11.76 -4.45
C PHE A 410 -12.55 -11.04 -3.46
N ILE A 411 -12.37 -11.27 -2.16
CA ILE A 411 -13.13 -10.59 -1.10
C ILE A 411 -12.77 -9.09 -1.05
N PHE A 412 -11.49 -8.78 -1.26
CA PHE A 412 -10.94 -7.43 -1.27
C PHE A 412 -10.24 -7.11 -2.61
N PRO A 413 -10.98 -6.93 -3.73
CA PRO A 413 -10.36 -6.71 -5.03
C PRO A 413 -9.47 -5.46 -5.03
N ALA A 414 -8.20 -5.62 -5.42
CA ALA A 414 -7.23 -4.52 -5.42
C ALA A 414 -7.68 -3.33 -6.29
N ALA A 415 -8.38 -3.61 -7.40
CA ALA A 415 -8.93 -2.58 -8.28
C ALA A 415 -10.03 -1.73 -7.60
N LEU A 416 -10.77 -2.29 -6.65
CA LEU A 416 -11.83 -1.59 -5.92
C LEU A 416 -11.27 -0.83 -4.71
N TYR A 417 -10.24 -1.36 -4.06
CA TYR A 417 -9.69 -0.83 -2.82
C TYR A 417 -8.32 -0.13 -2.98
N GLY A 418 -7.94 0.21 -4.22
CA GLY A 418 -6.77 1.03 -4.51
C GLY A 418 -5.41 0.37 -4.31
N GLY A 419 -5.34 -0.97 -4.20
CA GLY A 419 -4.08 -1.69 -4.06
C GLY A 419 -4.20 -3.02 -3.32
N TYR A 420 -3.04 -3.62 -3.01
CA TYR A 420 -2.96 -4.95 -2.41
C TYR A 420 -2.96 -4.98 -0.87
N ALA A 421 -2.88 -3.82 -0.21
CA ALA A 421 -2.79 -3.76 1.25
C ALA A 421 -3.97 -4.47 1.94
N LEU A 422 -5.21 -4.19 1.50
CA LEU A 422 -6.41 -4.80 2.07
C LEU A 422 -6.53 -6.31 1.78
N PRO A 423 -6.34 -6.80 0.54
CA PRO A 423 -6.34 -8.25 0.32
C PRO A 423 -5.21 -8.99 1.04
N LEU A 424 -4.02 -8.38 1.20
CA LEU A 424 -2.92 -8.97 1.99
C LEU A 424 -3.22 -8.96 3.49
N PHE A 425 -3.92 -7.95 3.99
CA PHE A 425 -4.51 -8.00 5.33
C PHE A 425 -5.54 -9.14 5.44
N GLY A 426 -6.34 -9.38 4.39
CA GLY A 426 -7.22 -10.54 4.31
C GLY A 426 -6.48 -11.89 4.35
N VAL A 427 -5.28 -12.00 3.76
CA VAL A 427 -4.40 -13.17 3.89
C VAL A 427 -3.97 -13.38 5.35
N ALA A 428 -3.62 -12.31 6.06
CA ALA A 428 -3.33 -12.40 7.49
C ALA A 428 -4.55 -12.85 8.31
N LEU A 429 -5.77 -12.42 7.94
CA LEU A 429 -7.01 -12.89 8.57
C LEU A 429 -7.31 -14.36 8.30
N VAL A 430 -6.98 -14.90 7.11
CA VAL A 430 -7.03 -16.35 6.86
C VAL A 430 -6.08 -17.07 7.82
N GLY A 431 -4.87 -16.56 8.03
CA GLY A 431 -3.93 -17.10 9.02
C GLY A 431 -4.48 -17.07 10.45
N LEU A 432 -5.13 -15.98 10.84
CA LEU A 432 -5.78 -15.86 12.15
C LEU A 432 -6.95 -16.84 12.30
N GLY A 433 -7.76 -17.02 11.26
CA GLY A 433 -8.84 -18.00 11.22
C GLY A 433 -8.33 -19.43 11.36
N LEU A 434 -7.25 -19.76 10.66
CA LEU A 434 -6.55 -21.04 10.78
C LEU A 434 -6.10 -21.28 12.24
N LEU A 435 -5.44 -20.30 12.86
CA LEU A 435 -4.95 -20.40 14.25
C LEU A 435 -6.05 -20.36 15.32
N SER A 436 -7.29 -20.03 14.99
CA SER A 436 -8.39 -19.99 15.97
C SER A 436 -8.70 -21.36 16.58
N THR A 437 -8.29 -22.45 15.92
CA THR A 437 -8.44 -23.84 16.40
C THR A 437 -7.21 -24.35 17.16
N THR A 438 -6.21 -23.51 17.43
CA THR A 438 -4.92 -23.93 18.03
C THR A 438 -5.08 -24.73 19.32
N ALA A 439 -6.03 -24.37 20.19
CA ALA A 439 -6.25 -25.10 21.44
C ALA A 439 -6.65 -26.57 21.21
N TYR A 440 -7.48 -26.82 20.20
CA TYR A 440 -7.89 -28.18 19.81
C TYR A 440 -6.73 -28.94 19.16
N VAL A 441 -5.99 -28.30 18.26
CA VAL A 441 -4.82 -28.89 17.59
C VAL A 441 -3.75 -29.27 18.61
N LEU A 442 -3.42 -28.40 19.55
CA LEU A 442 -2.42 -28.68 20.58
C LEU A 442 -2.85 -29.82 21.52
N ALA A 443 -4.14 -29.92 21.83
CA ALA A 443 -4.68 -31.05 22.61
C ALA A 443 -4.53 -32.38 21.86
N MET A 444 -4.81 -32.41 20.55
CA MET A 444 -4.58 -33.58 19.69
C MET A 444 -3.10 -33.94 19.55
N ASP A 445 -2.23 -32.93 19.50
CA ASP A 445 -0.78 -33.12 19.40
C ASP A 445 -0.23 -33.72 20.69
N THR A 446 -0.68 -33.20 21.83
CA THR A 446 -0.29 -33.69 23.17
C THR A 446 -0.84 -35.09 23.44
N PHE A 447 -2.00 -35.44 22.88
CA PHE A 447 -2.58 -36.78 23.01
C PHE A 447 -1.64 -37.88 22.49
N GLY A 448 -0.94 -37.66 21.37
CA GLY A 448 -0.06 -38.65 20.75
C GLY A 448 1.09 -39.12 21.67
N PRO A 449 1.98 -38.23 22.15
CA PRO A 449 3.04 -38.59 23.09
C PRO A 449 2.54 -39.13 24.43
N ILE A 450 1.34 -38.74 24.88
CA ILE A 450 0.74 -39.33 26.10
C ILE A 450 0.38 -40.79 25.83
N SER A 451 -0.27 -41.09 24.70
CA SER A 451 -0.63 -42.48 24.34
C SER A 451 0.59 -43.37 24.09
N ASP A 452 1.63 -42.85 23.44
CA ASP A 452 2.88 -43.59 23.19
C ASP A 452 3.59 -43.93 24.52
N ASN A 453 3.75 -42.95 25.41
CA ASN A 453 4.30 -43.19 26.75
C ASN A 453 3.45 -44.17 27.57
N ALA A 454 2.13 -44.09 27.47
CA ALA A 454 1.24 -45.04 28.13
C ALA A 454 1.45 -46.47 27.60
N GLN A 455 1.65 -46.64 26.28
CA GLN A 455 2.00 -47.94 25.69
C GLN A 455 3.34 -48.44 26.20
N GLY A 456 4.38 -47.60 26.18
CA GLY A 456 5.71 -47.95 26.68
C GLY A 456 5.69 -48.40 28.14
N VAL A 457 5.00 -47.65 29.01
CA VAL A 457 4.84 -48.02 30.44
C VAL A 457 4.06 -49.32 30.59
N TYR A 458 3.01 -49.52 29.79
CA TYR A 458 2.21 -50.74 29.83
C TYR A 458 3.03 -51.97 29.44
N GLU A 459 3.85 -51.88 28.39
CA GLU A 459 4.78 -52.93 27.96
C GLU A 459 5.85 -53.20 29.03
N MET A 460 6.55 -52.15 29.49
CA MET A 460 7.62 -52.27 30.49
C MET A 460 7.14 -52.79 31.86
N SER A 461 5.85 -52.67 32.17
CA SER A 461 5.25 -53.19 33.40
C SER A 461 4.94 -54.70 33.38
N GLY A 462 5.00 -55.34 32.20
CA GLY A 462 4.53 -56.73 32.01
C GLY A 462 3.01 -56.90 32.02
N ALA A 463 2.23 -55.82 32.15
CA ALA A 463 0.76 -55.86 32.12
C ALA A 463 0.21 -56.33 30.76
N ALA A 464 0.98 -56.16 29.68
CA ALA A 464 0.62 -56.65 28.35
C ALA A 464 0.46 -58.18 28.29
N GLU A 465 1.26 -58.93 29.06
CA GLU A 465 1.21 -60.39 29.09
C GLU A 465 -0.03 -60.93 29.82
N THR A 466 -0.52 -60.17 30.82
CA THR A 466 -1.62 -60.60 31.69
C THR A 466 -2.97 -60.02 31.29
N ASN A 467 -3.01 -58.93 30.52
CA ASN A 467 -4.24 -58.27 30.08
C ASN A 467 -4.16 -57.85 28.60
N ALA A 468 -4.45 -58.81 27.73
CA ALA A 468 -4.49 -58.64 26.28
C ALA A 468 -5.50 -57.58 25.81
N LYS A 469 -6.63 -57.42 26.53
CA LYS A 469 -7.62 -56.38 26.20
C LYS A 469 -7.05 -54.98 26.41
N GLY A 470 -6.34 -54.75 27.51
CA GLY A 470 -5.65 -53.50 27.78
C GLY A 470 -4.55 -53.23 26.76
N ALA A 471 -3.73 -54.23 26.41
CA ALA A 471 -2.69 -54.10 25.39
C ALA A 471 -3.26 -53.61 24.05
N LYS A 472 -4.39 -54.19 23.62
CA LYS A 472 -5.07 -53.78 22.39
C LYS A 472 -5.63 -52.35 22.45
N ILE A 473 -6.19 -51.94 23.59
CA ILE A 473 -6.70 -50.57 23.77
C ILE A 473 -5.56 -49.56 23.66
N VAL A 474 -4.46 -49.78 24.39
CA VAL A 474 -3.35 -48.83 24.40
C VAL A 474 -2.65 -48.76 23.03
N SER A 475 -2.52 -49.90 22.33
CA SER A 475 -2.03 -49.94 20.95
C SER A 475 -2.92 -49.17 19.95
N HIS A 476 -4.25 -49.24 20.10
CA HIS A 476 -5.15 -48.44 19.27
C HIS A 476 -5.04 -46.93 19.58
N LEU A 477 -4.82 -46.56 20.85
CA LEU A 477 -4.62 -45.16 21.24
C LEU A 477 -3.33 -44.60 20.62
N ASP A 478 -2.23 -45.36 20.63
CA ASP A 478 -0.97 -44.98 19.99
C ASP A 478 -1.13 -44.80 18.46
N ALA A 479 -1.80 -45.73 17.78
CA ALA A 479 -2.07 -45.61 16.35
C ALA A 479 -2.92 -44.37 16.00
N ALA A 480 -3.91 -44.05 16.84
CA ALA A 480 -4.66 -42.80 16.73
C ALA A 480 -3.75 -41.59 16.99
N GLY A 481 -2.86 -41.67 17.99
CA GLY A 481 -1.86 -40.67 18.35
C GLY A 481 -0.88 -40.35 17.22
N ASN A 482 -0.41 -41.35 16.46
CA ASN A 482 0.49 -41.12 15.32
C ASN A 482 -0.24 -40.41 14.17
N THR A 483 -1.52 -40.74 13.97
CA THR A 483 -2.35 -40.01 13.02
C THR A 483 -2.55 -38.57 13.48
N THR A 484 -2.92 -38.31 14.74
CA THR A 484 -3.10 -36.94 15.23
C THR A 484 -1.81 -36.13 15.19
N LYS A 485 -0.66 -36.73 15.52
CA LYS A 485 0.68 -36.11 15.40
C LYS A 485 1.01 -35.71 13.96
N ALA A 486 0.59 -36.48 12.97
CA ALA A 486 0.76 -36.11 11.57
C ALA A 486 -0.16 -34.94 11.19
N LEU A 487 -1.43 -34.97 11.62
CA LEU A 487 -2.39 -33.89 11.37
C LEU A 487 -1.88 -32.55 11.94
N THR A 488 -1.37 -32.56 13.16
CA THR A 488 -0.90 -31.38 13.88
C THR A 488 0.36 -30.80 13.25
N LYS A 489 1.27 -31.65 12.74
CA LYS A 489 2.42 -31.21 11.92
C LYS A 489 1.99 -30.55 10.63
N GLY A 490 1.09 -31.18 9.87
CA GLY A 490 0.56 -30.58 8.64
C GLY A 490 -0.08 -29.21 8.89
N PHE A 491 -0.82 -29.07 9.99
CA PHE A 491 -1.38 -27.80 10.44
C PHE A 491 -0.28 -26.78 10.81
N ALA A 492 0.71 -27.17 11.61
CA ALA A 492 1.81 -26.29 12.00
C ALA A 492 2.59 -25.75 10.79
N ILE A 493 2.89 -26.61 9.82
CA ILE A 493 3.58 -26.21 8.59
C ILE A 493 2.72 -25.20 7.80
N ALA A 494 1.43 -25.49 7.58
CA ALA A 494 0.54 -24.59 6.86
C ALA A 494 0.38 -23.23 7.56
N THR A 495 0.26 -23.21 8.90
CA THR A 495 0.22 -21.96 9.67
C THR A 495 1.50 -21.15 9.51
N ALA A 496 2.66 -21.82 9.54
CA ALA A 496 3.95 -21.16 9.33
C ALA A 496 4.04 -20.54 7.93
N VAL A 497 3.54 -21.20 6.89
CA VAL A 497 3.51 -20.65 5.52
C VAL A 497 2.61 -19.43 5.43
N VAL A 498 1.37 -19.52 5.91
CA VAL A 498 0.42 -18.39 5.85
C VAL A 498 0.95 -17.19 6.64
N ALA A 499 1.50 -17.41 7.83
CA ALA A 499 2.14 -16.37 8.63
C ALA A 499 3.38 -15.79 7.92
N SER A 500 4.20 -16.63 7.29
CA SER A 500 5.39 -16.19 6.56
C SER A 500 5.03 -15.32 5.36
N ILE A 501 3.93 -15.61 4.65
CA ILE A 501 3.44 -14.77 3.55
C ILE A 501 2.98 -13.40 4.06
N ALA A 502 2.29 -13.35 5.20
CA ALA A 502 1.88 -12.07 5.81
C ALA A 502 3.10 -11.25 6.30
N LEU A 503 4.06 -11.90 6.96
CA LEU A 503 5.32 -11.28 7.38
C LEU A 503 6.18 -10.84 6.20
N PHE A 504 6.15 -11.58 5.10
CA PHE A 504 6.86 -11.24 3.88
C PHE A 504 6.35 -9.92 3.30
N HIS A 505 5.05 -9.66 3.32
CA HIS A 505 4.51 -8.36 2.93
C HIS A 505 4.97 -7.24 3.87
N SER A 506 4.91 -7.47 5.18
CA SER A 506 5.39 -6.50 6.19
C SER A 506 6.87 -6.16 6.02
N TYR A 507 7.67 -7.16 5.60
CA TYR A 507 9.07 -6.97 5.24
C TYR A 507 9.24 -6.06 4.01
N LEU A 508 8.44 -6.25 2.95
CA LEU A 508 8.49 -5.38 1.76
C LEU A 508 8.16 -3.93 2.10
N ASP A 509 7.18 -3.69 2.96
CA ASP A 509 6.82 -2.34 3.41
C ASP A 509 7.96 -1.73 4.24
N SER A 510 8.48 -2.46 5.21
CA SER A 510 9.55 -2.01 6.11
C SER A 510 10.86 -1.71 5.36
N THR A 511 11.09 -2.37 4.23
CA THR A 511 12.27 -2.19 3.38
C THR A 511 12.06 -1.22 2.22
N LYS A 512 10.91 -0.53 2.16
CA LYS A 512 10.54 0.39 1.07
C LYS A 512 10.50 -0.28 -0.31
N LEU A 513 10.33 -1.61 -0.36
CA LEU A 513 10.29 -2.40 -1.58
C LEU A 513 8.88 -2.54 -2.16
N SER A 514 7.83 -2.21 -1.41
CA SER A 514 6.44 -2.36 -1.87
C SER A 514 6.09 -1.54 -3.11
N GLU A 515 6.76 -0.41 -3.34
CA GLU A 515 6.54 0.42 -4.54
C GLU A 515 7.39 -0.04 -5.73
N ILE A 516 8.58 -0.57 -5.46
CA ILE A 516 9.55 -1.00 -6.48
C ILE A 516 9.21 -2.42 -6.97
N GLY A 517 8.68 -3.24 -6.08
CA GLY A 517 8.40 -4.66 -6.27
C GLY A 517 9.66 -5.53 -6.22
N LEU A 518 9.44 -6.84 -6.18
CA LEU A 518 10.47 -7.85 -6.36
C LEU A 518 10.39 -8.43 -7.77
N LYS A 519 11.13 -7.86 -8.70
CA LYS A 519 11.14 -8.35 -10.08
C LYS A 519 12.13 -9.51 -10.21
N LEU A 520 11.62 -10.70 -10.56
CA LEU A 520 12.42 -11.92 -10.63
C LEU A 520 13.48 -11.93 -11.74
N ASP A 521 13.40 -10.99 -12.69
CA ASP A 521 14.42 -10.76 -13.72
C ASP A 521 15.65 -9.99 -13.22
N VAL A 522 15.60 -9.44 -11.99
CA VAL A 522 16.76 -8.84 -11.33
C VAL A 522 17.66 -9.95 -10.78
N PRO A 523 18.95 -10.00 -11.18
CA PRO A 523 19.86 -11.08 -10.81
C PRO A 523 19.98 -11.29 -9.30
N GLU A 524 20.11 -10.24 -8.51
CA GLU A 524 20.25 -10.35 -7.05
C GLU A 524 19.02 -10.96 -6.37
N ILE A 525 17.81 -10.64 -6.86
CA ILE A 525 16.56 -11.22 -6.37
C ILE A 525 16.51 -12.72 -6.71
N PHE A 526 16.84 -13.07 -7.96
CA PHE A 526 16.83 -14.44 -8.41
C PHE A 526 17.89 -15.31 -7.71
N LEU A 527 19.09 -14.77 -7.49
CA LEU A 527 20.14 -15.45 -6.72
C LEU A 527 19.73 -15.64 -5.26
N GLY A 528 19.12 -14.63 -4.64
CA GLY A 528 18.50 -14.74 -3.33
C GLY A 528 17.49 -15.89 -3.28
N LEU A 529 16.58 -15.94 -4.26
CA LEU A 529 15.58 -16.99 -4.42
C LEU A 529 16.18 -18.40 -4.48
N LEU A 530 17.25 -18.59 -5.27
CA LEU A 530 17.95 -19.87 -5.37
C LEU A 530 18.59 -20.30 -4.04
N ILE A 531 19.25 -19.37 -3.34
CA ILE A 531 19.86 -19.63 -2.03
C ILE A 531 18.76 -19.97 -1.00
N GLY A 532 17.67 -19.20 -1.00
CA GLY A 532 16.52 -19.44 -0.14
C GLY A 532 15.85 -20.78 -0.40
N GLY A 533 15.70 -21.15 -1.67
CA GLY A 533 15.18 -22.44 -2.09
C GLY A 533 16.04 -23.61 -1.64
N ALA A 534 17.37 -23.46 -1.66
CA ALA A 534 18.30 -24.49 -1.21
C ALA A 534 18.39 -24.63 0.33
N ALA A 535 18.05 -23.57 1.08
CA ALA A 535 18.25 -23.54 2.52
C ALA A 535 17.50 -24.65 3.30
N PRO A 536 16.19 -24.93 3.04
CA PRO A 536 15.49 -26.03 3.68
C PRO A 536 16.08 -27.41 3.39
N PHE A 537 16.59 -27.63 2.17
CA PHE A 537 17.26 -28.88 1.80
C PHE A 537 18.56 -29.07 2.59
N LEU A 538 19.35 -28.01 2.72
CA LEU A 538 20.59 -28.05 3.50
C LEU A 538 20.30 -28.26 5.00
N PHE A 539 19.29 -27.57 5.53
CA PHE A 539 18.81 -27.77 6.91
C PHE A 539 18.41 -29.22 7.15
N SER A 540 17.58 -29.78 6.25
CA SER A 540 17.12 -31.16 6.34
C SER A 540 18.27 -32.16 6.25
N ALA A 541 19.23 -31.93 5.36
CA ALA A 541 20.42 -32.77 5.26
C ALA A 541 21.23 -32.78 6.56
N PHE A 542 21.40 -31.62 7.22
CA PHE A 542 22.10 -31.57 8.51
C PHE A 542 21.32 -32.30 9.60
N ALA A 543 20.00 -32.08 9.70
CA ALA A 543 19.13 -32.73 10.66
C ALA A 543 19.11 -34.26 10.50
N ILE A 544 18.92 -34.76 9.28
CA ILE A 544 18.88 -36.21 9.00
C ILE A 544 20.22 -36.86 9.31
N ASN A 545 21.34 -36.26 8.87
CA ASN A 545 22.67 -36.80 9.14
C ASN A 545 23.04 -36.78 10.63
N ALA A 546 22.58 -35.77 11.37
CA ALA A 546 22.73 -35.68 12.82
C ALA A 546 22.05 -36.85 13.53
N VAL A 547 20.80 -37.16 13.17
CA VAL A 547 20.07 -38.30 13.72
C VAL A 547 20.76 -39.60 13.34
N GLY A 548 21.16 -39.78 12.07
CA GLY A 548 21.86 -40.99 11.61
C GLY A 548 23.14 -41.30 12.40
N ARG A 549 23.99 -40.29 12.64
CA ARG A 549 25.19 -40.45 13.49
C ARG A 549 24.84 -40.83 14.93
N SER A 550 23.84 -40.18 15.50
CA SER A 550 23.40 -40.40 16.88
C SER A 550 22.79 -41.79 17.07
N ALA A 551 21.96 -42.21 16.14
CA ALA A 551 21.37 -43.54 16.10
C ALA A 551 22.45 -44.63 16.01
N PHE A 552 23.48 -44.45 15.18
CA PHE A 552 24.57 -45.42 15.08
C PHE A 552 25.32 -45.61 16.41
N ARG A 553 25.60 -44.52 17.13
CA ARG A 553 26.22 -44.59 18.47
C ARG A 553 25.31 -45.33 19.47
N LEU A 554 24.01 -45.04 19.43
CA LEU A 554 23.03 -45.71 20.29
C LEU A 554 22.93 -47.21 19.99
N ILE A 555 22.89 -47.60 18.72
CA ILE A 555 22.86 -49.02 18.30
C ILE A 555 24.12 -49.75 18.79
N HIS A 556 25.29 -49.14 18.66
CA HIS A 556 26.53 -49.73 19.15
C HIS A 556 26.54 -49.90 20.67
N GLU A 557 26.00 -48.94 21.40
CA GLU A 557 25.86 -49.04 22.86
C GLU A 557 24.90 -50.15 23.26
N VAL A 558 23.70 -50.22 22.67
CA VAL A 558 22.73 -51.28 22.95
C VAL A 558 23.33 -52.67 22.62
N ARG A 559 24.01 -52.81 21.48
CA ARG A 559 24.70 -54.06 21.12
C ARG A 559 25.85 -54.39 22.07
N ARG A 560 26.59 -53.39 22.56
CA ARG A 560 27.65 -53.59 23.56
C ARG A 560 27.05 -54.16 24.84
N GLN A 561 25.97 -53.56 25.36
CA GLN A 561 25.29 -54.05 26.56
C GLN A 561 24.80 -55.50 26.40
N PHE A 562 24.11 -55.83 25.30
CA PHE A 562 23.66 -57.21 25.06
C PHE A 562 24.79 -58.23 24.91
N ARG A 563 25.94 -57.82 24.35
CA ARG A 563 27.09 -58.71 24.18
C ARG A 563 27.86 -58.92 25.49
N GLU A 564 27.99 -57.87 26.29
CA GLU A 564 28.77 -57.89 27.54
C GLU A 564 27.97 -58.46 28.72
N ASP A 565 26.64 -58.32 28.71
CA ASP A 565 25.73 -58.94 29.68
C ASP A 565 24.59 -59.71 28.98
N PRO A 566 24.81 -61.01 28.69
CA PRO A 566 23.75 -61.87 28.14
C PRO A 566 22.53 -62.01 29.06
N GLY A 567 22.68 -61.71 30.36
CA GLY A 567 21.59 -61.72 31.34
C GLY A 567 20.48 -60.69 31.02
N ILE A 568 20.80 -59.65 30.24
CA ILE A 568 19.81 -58.68 29.78
C ILE A 568 18.79 -59.36 28.83
N MET A 569 19.25 -60.14 27.86
CA MET A 569 18.37 -60.84 26.91
C MET A 569 17.59 -61.98 27.58
N LEU A 570 18.12 -62.53 28.68
CA LEU A 570 17.44 -63.52 29.52
C LEU A 570 16.46 -62.88 30.52
N GLY A 571 16.43 -61.55 30.64
CA GLY A 571 15.60 -60.83 31.61
C GLY A 571 16.06 -60.92 33.07
N THR A 572 17.28 -61.43 33.32
CA THR A 572 17.83 -61.59 34.68
C THR A 572 18.66 -60.39 35.15
N SER A 573 19.15 -59.56 34.22
CA SER A 573 19.92 -58.34 34.49
C SER A 573 19.20 -57.12 33.92
N ARG A 574 19.40 -55.95 34.55
CA ARG A 574 18.85 -54.67 34.05
C ARG A 574 19.84 -53.97 33.11
N PRO A 575 19.38 -53.44 31.95
CA PRO A 575 20.21 -52.59 31.09
C PRO A 575 20.65 -51.29 31.77
N ASP A 576 21.74 -50.70 31.27
CA ASP A 576 22.16 -49.35 31.64
C ASP A 576 21.44 -48.32 30.75
N TYR A 577 20.26 -47.90 31.21
CA TYR A 577 19.46 -46.88 30.54
C TYR A 577 20.11 -45.49 30.59
N ALA A 578 20.83 -45.16 31.67
CA ALA A 578 21.43 -43.85 31.86
C ALA A 578 22.49 -43.56 30.80
N ARG A 579 23.25 -44.59 30.39
CA ARG A 579 24.21 -44.47 29.32
C ARG A 579 23.56 -44.14 27.97
N CYS A 580 22.46 -44.80 27.61
CA CYS A 580 21.70 -44.49 26.40
C CYS A 580 21.17 -43.05 26.41
N VAL A 581 20.60 -42.61 27.54
CA VAL A 581 20.10 -41.23 27.72
C VAL A 581 21.24 -40.21 27.58
N ALA A 582 22.40 -40.47 28.16
CA ALA A 582 23.55 -39.58 28.06
C ALA A 582 24.03 -39.41 26.60
N ILE A 583 24.09 -40.49 25.82
CA ILE A 583 24.49 -40.47 24.41
C ILE A 583 23.55 -39.60 23.58
N VAL A 584 22.23 -39.81 23.71
CA VAL A 584 21.25 -39.03 22.92
C VAL A 584 21.19 -37.57 23.37
N THR A 585 21.37 -37.29 24.66
CA THR A 585 21.38 -35.92 25.21
C THR A 585 22.57 -35.12 24.71
N GLU A 586 23.78 -35.67 24.81
CA GLU A 586 25.00 -35.03 24.32
C GLU A 586 24.94 -34.79 22.80
N ALA A 587 24.46 -35.80 22.06
CA ALA A 587 24.34 -35.71 20.62
C ALA A 587 23.32 -34.63 20.20
N ALA A 588 22.12 -34.61 20.81
CA ALA A 588 21.11 -33.60 20.50
C ALA A 588 21.63 -32.17 20.73
N GLN A 589 22.30 -31.92 21.87
CA GLN A 589 22.85 -30.59 22.18
C GLN A 589 23.91 -30.15 21.18
N ARG A 590 24.79 -31.05 20.74
CA ARG A 590 25.88 -30.72 19.81
C ARG A 590 25.41 -30.60 18.37
N GLU A 591 24.52 -31.49 17.94
CA GLU A 591 24.13 -31.62 16.54
C GLU A 591 23.12 -30.56 16.10
N LEU A 592 22.29 -30.04 17.03
CA LEU A 592 21.30 -28.98 16.73
C LEU A 592 21.92 -27.58 16.51
N VAL A 593 23.17 -27.38 16.93
CA VAL A 593 23.87 -26.09 16.76
C VAL A 593 24.04 -25.74 15.28
N GLY A 594 24.38 -26.72 14.43
CA GLY A 594 24.61 -26.50 13.00
C GLY A 594 23.37 -25.98 12.26
N PRO A 595 22.23 -26.70 12.31
CA PRO A 595 20.97 -26.25 11.75
C PRO A 595 20.50 -24.90 12.32
N GLY A 596 20.68 -24.67 13.64
CA GLY A 596 20.33 -23.40 14.28
C GLY A 596 21.16 -22.20 13.77
N ILE A 597 22.47 -22.37 13.64
CA ILE A 597 23.35 -21.35 13.05
C ILE A 597 22.96 -21.10 11.60
N LEU A 598 22.68 -22.14 10.81
CA LEU A 598 22.28 -22.00 9.43
C LEU A 598 21.00 -21.15 9.29
N ALA A 599 19.97 -21.45 10.08
CA ALA A 599 18.68 -20.75 10.04
C ALA A 599 18.81 -19.24 10.36
N ILE A 600 19.71 -18.86 11.27
CA ILE A 600 19.91 -17.46 11.67
C ILE A 600 20.92 -16.75 10.76
N ALA A 601 22.06 -17.37 10.50
CA ALA A 601 23.17 -16.73 9.81
C ALA A 601 22.93 -16.58 8.31
N LEU A 602 22.23 -17.51 7.66
CA LEU A 602 22.04 -17.49 6.21
C LEU A 602 21.21 -16.29 5.71
N PRO A 603 20.03 -15.96 6.27
CA PRO A 603 19.30 -14.75 5.85
C PRO A 603 20.10 -13.46 6.12
N VAL A 604 20.83 -13.39 7.23
CA VAL A 604 21.72 -12.26 7.55
C VAL A 604 22.83 -12.16 6.49
N ALA A 605 23.48 -13.28 6.15
CA ALA A 605 24.52 -13.33 5.15
C ALA A 605 24.02 -12.94 3.75
N VAL A 606 22.80 -13.33 3.37
CA VAL A 606 22.22 -12.91 2.09
C VAL A 606 21.93 -11.41 2.10
N GLY A 607 21.20 -10.91 3.10
CA GLY A 607 20.83 -9.49 3.16
C GLY A 607 22.05 -8.55 3.19
N PHE A 608 23.01 -8.81 4.07
CA PHE A 608 24.20 -7.97 4.19
C PHE A 608 25.29 -8.31 3.16
N GLY A 609 25.42 -9.56 2.72
CA GLY A 609 26.41 -9.96 1.71
C GLY A 609 26.15 -9.32 0.35
N PHE A 610 24.89 -9.33 -0.12
CA PHE A 610 24.51 -8.65 -1.36
C PHE A 610 24.49 -7.13 -1.23
N SER A 611 24.59 -6.60 0.00
CA SER A 611 24.73 -5.15 0.25
C SER A 611 26.16 -4.64 0.05
N ILE A 612 27.18 -5.51 0.06
CA ILE A 612 28.60 -5.12 0.01
C ILE A 612 28.91 -4.40 -1.32
N GLY A 613 29.50 -3.21 -1.22
CA GLY A 613 29.92 -2.42 -2.39
C GLY A 613 28.78 -1.77 -3.18
N LYS A 614 27.52 -1.87 -2.71
CA LYS A 614 26.36 -1.23 -3.33
C LYS A 614 26.08 0.10 -2.64
N ALA A 615 25.81 1.15 -3.43
CA ALA A 615 25.55 2.49 -2.91
C ALA A 615 24.18 2.52 -2.20
N PRO A 616 24.08 3.07 -0.98
CA PRO A 616 22.81 3.27 -0.31
C PRO A 616 22.01 4.38 -1.01
N ILE A 617 20.69 4.26 -0.96
CA ILE A 617 19.74 5.22 -1.50
C ILE A 617 19.09 5.95 -0.32
N SER A 618 19.04 7.28 -0.39
CA SER A 618 18.35 8.08 0.63
C SER A 618 16.86 8.15 0.31
N ILE A 619 16.03 7.68 1.24
CA ILE A 619 14.56 7.75 1.18
C ILE A 619 14.11 8.36 2.51
N ASP A 620 13.33 9.42 2.49
CA ASP A 620 12.82 10.10 3.70
C ASP A 620 13.90 10.50 4.72
N GLY A 621 15.12 10.82 4.25
CA GLY A 621 16.26 11.14 5.11
C GLY A 621 16.98 9.94 5.74
N GLY A 622 16.50 8.71 5.52
CA GLY A 622 17.16 7.46 5.89
C GLY A 622 17.95 6.85 4.73
N LEU A 623 19.10 6.23 5.02
CA LEU A 623 19.91 5.51 4.03
C LEU A 623 19.53 4.03 3.99
N TYR A 624 19.11 3.54 2.82
CA TYR A 624 18.67 2.17 2.60
C TYR A 624 19.55 1.46 1.56
N ASN A 625 19.97 0.23 1.86
CA ASN A 625 20.57 -0.65 0.85
C ASN A 625 19.49 -1.55 0.23
N LEU A 626 18.92 -1.08 -0.87
CA LEU A 626 17.81 -1.78 -1.53
C LEU A 626 18.25 -3.10 -2.16
N THR A 627 19.50 -3.22 -2.61
CA THR A 627 19.99 -4.43 -3.29
C THR A 627 20.03 -5.62 -2.36
N GLY A 628 20.61 -5.46 -1.16
CA GLY A 628 20.61 -6.52 -0.16
C GLY A 628 19.21 -6.88 0.32
N ALA A 629 18.36 -5.88 0.53
CA ALA A 629 16.96 -6.11 0.90
C ALA A 629 16.18 -6.87 -0.20
N GLN A 630 16.43 -6.58 -1.47
CA GLN A 630 15.85 -7.29 -2.62
C GLN A 630 16.32 -8.74 -2.68
N ALA A 631 17.62 -9.00 -2.50
CA ALA A 631 18.17 -10.35 -2.46
C ALA A 631 17.58 -11.17 -1.30
N LEU A 632 17.47 -10.58 -0.10
CA LEU A 632 16.81 -11.21 1.03
C LEU A 632 15.32 -11.44 0.77
N GLY A 633 14.65 -10.52 0.06
CA GLY A 633 13.26 -10.71 -0.38
C GLY A 633 13.10 -11.95 -1.27
N GLY A 634 14.02 -12.14 -2.22
CA GLY A 634 14.10 -13.37 -3.02
C GLY A 634 14.32 -14.61 -2.15
N PHE A 635 15.28 -14.54 -1.22
CA PHE A 635 15.57 -15.63 -0.28
C PHE A 635 14.34 -16.07 0.51
N LEU A 636 13.60 -15.12 1.10
CA LEU A 636 12.39 -15.41 1.86
C LEU A 636 11.35 -16.13 0.99
N ALA A 637 11.11 -15.64 -0.23
CA ALA A 637 10.18 -16.29 -1.16
C ALA A 637 10.61 -17.74 -1.49
N GLY A 638 11.91 -17.96 -1.68
CA GLY A 638 12.47 -19.27 -2.01
C GLY A 638 12.34 -20.25 -0.85
N THR A 639 12.68 -19.80 0.37
CA THR A 639 12.59 -20.59 1.59
C THR A 639 11.15 -20.94 1.94
N ILE A 640 10.19 -20.02 1.76
CA ILE A 640 8.77 -20.31 1.98
C ILE A 640 8.30 -21.44 1.05
N LEU A 641 8.60 -21.35 -0.25
CA LEU A 641 8.16 -22.33 -1.24
C LEU A 641 8.79 -23.71 -1.01
N SER A 642 10.12 -23.78 -0.96
CA SER A 642 10.80 -25.08 -0.82
C SER A 642 10.65 -25.66 0.57
N GLY A 643 10.59 -24.83 1.61
CA GLY A 643 10.38 -25.24 2.99
C GLY A 643 9.01 -25.88 3.19
N GLN A 644 7.95 -25.25 2.66
CA GLN A 644 6.61 -25.85 2.63
C GLN A 644 6.63 -27.23 1.98
N LEU A 645 7.22 -27.32 0.78
CA LEU A 645 7.22 -28.56 0.01
C LEU A 645 7.97 -29.68 0.75
N LEU A 646 9.14 -29.35 1.27
CA LEU A 646 10.01 -30.32 1.93
C LEU A 646 9.45 -30.75 3.28
N ALA A 647 8.94 -29.83 4.10
CA ALA A 647 8.38 -30.14 5.41
C ALA A 647 7.18 -31.09 5.32
N VAL A 648 6.21 -30.81 4.43
CA VAL A 648 5.05 -31.69 4.24
C VAL A 648 5.48 -33.06 3.71
N MET A 649 6.40 -33.10 2.75
CA MET A 649 6.90 -34.35 2.19
C MET A 649 7.57 -35.21 3.27
N LEU A 650 8.47 -34.65 4.07
CA LEU A 650 9.19 -35.39 5.11
C LEU A 650 8.24 -35.85 6.23
N ALA A 651 7.35 -34.97 6.69
CA ALA A 651 6.37 -35.29 7.73
C ALA A 651 5.42 -36.42 7.28
N ASN A 652 4.85 -36.31 6.09
CA ASN A 652 3.89 -37.30 5.59
C ASN A 652 4.55 -38.62 5.18
N ALA A 653 5.76 -38.59 4.61
CA ALA A 653 6.50 -39.83 4.31
C ALA A 653 6.71 -40.65 5.59
N GLY A 654 7.26 -40.03 6.64
CA GLY A 654 7.51 -40.72 7.89
C GLY A 654 6.23 -41.15 8.61
N GLY A 655 5.18 -40.33 8.62
CA GLY A 655 3.89 -40.72 9.20
C GLY A 655 3.25 -41.91 8.46
N MET A 656 3.36 -41.93 7.13
CA MET A 656 2.81 -43.02 6.31
C MET A 656 3.57 -44.33 6.52
N TRP A 657 4.90 -44.30 6.61
CA TRP A 657 5.69 -45.49 6.90
C TRP A 657 5.42 -46.05 8.30
N ASP A 658 5.27 -45.19 9.30
CA ASP A 658 4.91 -45.62 10.66
C ASP A 658 3.53 -46.30 10.69
N ASN A 659 2.52 -45.67 10.09
CA ASN A 659 1.17 -46.24 10.03
C ASN A 659 1.09 -47.50 9.15
N ALA A 660 1.91 -47.61 8.09
CA ALA A 660 2.03 -48.84 7.32
C ALA A 660 2.63 -49.98 8.16
N LYS A 661 3.64 -49.70 8.98
CA LYS A 661 4.17 -50.66 9.96
C LYS A 661 3.09 -51.09 10.96
N LYS A 662 2.32 -50.15 11.52
CA LYS A 662 1.22 -50.47 12.45
C LYS A 662 0.15 -51.37 11.82
N LEU A 663 -0.24 -51.12 10.57
CA LEU A 663 -1.16 -52.00 9.82
C LEU A 663 -0.67 -53.45 9.77
N ILE A 664 0.63 -53.64 9.57
CA ILE A 664 1.26 -54.97 9.54
C ILE A 664 1.34 -55.56 10.95
N GLU A 665 1.67 -54.76 11.96
CA GLU A 665 1.67 -55.18 13.38
C GLU A 665 0.31 -55.69 13.86
N ASP A 666 -0.78 -55.12 13.35
CA ASP A 666 -2.17 -55.52 13.64
C ASP A 666 -2.59 -56.85 12.98
N GLY A 667 -1.68 -57.50 12.25
CA GLY A 667 -1.87 -58.83 11.66
C GLY A 667 -2.09 -58.83 10.15
N ASN A 668 -2.16 -57.67 9.49
CA ASN A 668 -2.16 -57.64 8.03
C ASN A 668 -0.79 -58.06 7.50
N PHE A 669 -0.78 -58.64 6.30
CA PHE A 669 0.46 -59.01 5.60
C PHE A 669 1.45 -59.87 6.42
N GLY A 670 0.96 -60.68 7.36
CA GLY A 670 1.76 -61.67 8.10
C GLY A 670 2.09 -61.31 9.54
N GLY A 671 1.75 -60.11 10.03
CA GLY A 671 1.88 -59.80 11.46
C GLY A 671 3.31 -59.53 11.94
N LYS A 672 3.44 -59.25 13.24
CA LYS A 672 4.72 -59.03 13.91
C LYS A 672 5.69 -60.20 13.69
N GLY A 673 6.94 -59.87 13.38
CA GLY A 673 8.03 -60.83 13.18
C GLY A 673 8.16 -61.39 11.76
N SER A 674 7.16 -61.17 10.89
CA SER A 674 7.23 -61.54 9.47
C SER A 674 8.31 -60.73 8.71
N GLU A 675 8.70 -61.20 7.53
CA GLU A 675 9.62 -60.44 6.66
C GLU A 675 9.02 -59.10 6.21
N ASN A 676 7.71 -59.06 6.00
CA ASN A 676 6.95 -57.84 5.70
C ASN A 676 7.05 -56.83 6.85
N HIS A 677 6.91 -57.31 8.09
CA HIS A 677 7.08 -56.48 9.29
C HIS A 677 8.50 -55.95 9.43
N LYS A 678 9.53 -56.78 9.16
CA LYS A 678 10.92 -56.30 9.16
C LYS A 678 11.14 -55.21 8.10
N ALA A 679 10.58 -55.39 6.90
CA ALA A 679 10.65 -54.38 5.84
C ALA A 679 9.98 -53.06 6.26
N SER A 680 8.82 -53.12 6.90
CA SER A 680 8.12 -51.91 7.37
C SER A 680 8.85 -51.20 8.49
N VAL A 681 9.50 -51.94 9.42
CA VAL A 681 10.35 -51.36 10.47
C VAL A 681 11.55 -50.61 9.87
N VAL A 682 12.14 -51.11 8.78
CA VAL A 682 13.22 -50.38 8.07
C VAL A 682 12.69 -49.07 7.48
N CYS A 683 11.48 -49.08 6.92
CA CYS A 683 10.89 -47.86 6.34
C CYS A 683 10.53 -46.82 7.42
N ASP A 684 9.97 -47.27 8.53
CA ASP A 684 9.66 -46.39 9.67
C ASP A 684 10.91 -45.75 10.27
N THR A 685 11.99 -46.53 10.43
CA THR A 685 13.27 -45.99 10.94
C THR A 685 13.98 -45.06 9.95
N VAL A 686 13.69 -45.15 8.64
CA VAL A 686 14.04 -44.10 7.66
C VAL A 686 13.15 -42.86 7.85
N GLY A 687 11.87 -43.05 8.18
CA GLY A 687 10.88 -42.01 8.41
C GLY A 687 11.04 -41.21 9.70
N ASP A 688 11.63 -41.78 10.75
CA ASP A 688 11.84 -41.12 12.03
C ASP A 688 12.58 -39.77 11.92
N PRO A 689 13.79 -39.69 11.33
CA PRO A 689 14.47 -38.41 11.16
C PRO A 689 13.71 -37.44 10.23
N PHE A 690 12.87 -37.96 9.34
CA PHE A 690 12.09 -37.14 8.41
C PHE A 690 10.95 -36.46 9.16
N LYS A 691 10.14 -37.22 9.89
CA LYS A 691 8.92 -36.71 10.52
C LYS A 691 9.17 -36.02 11.86
N ASP A 692 10.20 -36.40 12.60
CA ASP A 692 10.40 -35.95 14.00
C ASP A 692 11.67 -35.10 14.19
N THR A 693 12.34 -34.68 13.11
CA THR A 693 13.52 -33.81 13.23
C THR A 693 13.68 -32.83 12.07
N ALA A 694 13.63 -33.32 10.82
CA ALA A 694 13.93 -32.50 9.65
C ALA A 694 12.72 -31.75 9.09
N GLY A 695 11.59 -32.44 8.93
CA GLY A 695 10.30 -31.83 8.59
C GLY A 695 9.68 -31.14 9.79
#